data_AF-A0A9D2MD24-F1
#
_entry.id   AF-A0A9D2MD24-F1
#
_cell.length_a   1.000
_cell.length_b   1.000
_cell.length_c   1.000
_cell.angle_alpha   90.00
_cell.angle_beta   90.00
_cell.angle_gamma   90.00
#
_symmetry.space_group_name_H-M   'P 1'
#
loop_
_entity.id
_entity.type
_entity.pdbx_description
1 polymer ?
#
loop_
_entity_poly.entity_id
_entity_poly.type
_entity_poly.pdbx_seq_one_letter_code
_entity_poly.pdbx_strand_id
1 'polypeptide(L)'
;TAVVIPKTITVHLGRPNESARNVTVSFRDYIANVASSEVYPTWPEQALRANIHCQISLALNRIYTEWYPSRGYSFNITGSPGVDQAYVHGRTVFDVMVRLTDELFNTYLRKAGTVNPYYAEYCDGKTVSCPGLKQWGTVSLANEGRSALSILRYYYGSSIETARTSNIAAIPQSYPGSPLRQGASGTSVYTLQRQLNRIAKDYPAFGKLTVDGAFGPAMAETVKKFQRQFGLTADGVVGRSTWYKISYIYVSVKDLAELTSEGETASGVLSDGAWGGVTLRTGSRGAAVEQLQFWLNTLSQYVSSIPSVTVDGVYGSGTAAAVRAFQRRYGLTADGVTGRATWEAVYAQFVSIQSDNGTPNAYPGAALRQGDKGQNVRLVQFWLKIARTVYTALNNLKVDGAFGAATKRAVQAFQRYFGLSADGVVGRATWNKLHEVYTDIANDLLSEKLRPGEFPGTLRRGASGRAVRELQYYLYLMSAYEPTLPSVTIDGEYGSATEKAVRAYQRLAGLTADGVAGRATWNSLYARASRLRLSGPVVTVNRMSYPGAPLEVGSAGEAVNYYSVLLARIAYYFPAVSSPGVTAAYTEALAEGTRSFQQLVQLPATGRVDADTWTAAEALGIALLTGALDASALALPAAGGEV
;
A
#
# COMPACT_ATOMS: atom_id res chain seq x y z
N THR A 1 0.43 10.35 -14.13
CA THR A 1 -0.52 9.64 -15.00
C THR A 1 -0.85 8.32 -14.35
N ALA A 2 -2.13 7.93 -14.27
CA ALA A 2 -2.49 6.60 -13.75
C ALA A 2 -2.06 5.51 -14.75
N VAL A 3 -1.60 4.36 -14.26
CA VAL A 3 -1.23 3.23 -15.13
C VAL A 3 -2.49 2.68 -15.79
N VAL A 4 -2.44 2.54 -17.11
CA VAL A 4 -3.49 1.98 -17.96
C VAL A 4 -3.07 0.59 -18.41
N ILE A 5 -3.96 -0.38 -18.27
CA ILE A 5 -3.85 -1.64 -19.00
C ILE A 5 -4.41 -1.40 -20.40
N PRO A 6 -3.58 -1.45 -21.44
CA PRO A 6 -4.03 -1.09 -22.77
C PRO A 6 -5.02 -2.15 -23.29
N LYS A 7 -6.07 -1.71 -24.00
CA LYS A 7 -6.94 -2.65 -24.73
C LYS A 7 -6.15 -3.40 -25.81
N THR A 8 -5.28 -2.70 -26.51
CA THR A 8 -4.45 -3.22 -27.60
C THR A 8 -3.03 -2.70 -27.52
N ILE A 9 -2.08 -3.47 -28.05
CA ILE A 9 -0.68 -3.09 -28.17
C ILE A 9 -0.22 -3.30 -29.61
N THR A 10 0.54 -2.34 -30.15
CA THR A 10 1.15 -2.43 -31.48
C THR A 10 2.58 -2.93 -31.36
N VAL A 11 2.83 -4.14 -31.87
CA VAL A 11 4.11 -4.84 -31.85
C VAL A 11 4.80 -4.68 -33.20
N HIS A 12 6.05 -4.24 -33.21
CA HIS A 12 6.90 -4.27 -34.39
C HIS A 12 7.63 -5.61 -34.47
N LEU A 13 7.50 -6.34 -35.58
CA LEU A 13 8.00 -7.72 -35.67
C LEU A 13 9.53 -7.85 -35.81
N GLY A 14 10.24 -6.75 -36.06
CA GLY A 14 11.71 -6.72 -36.18
C GLY A 14 12.37 -5.91 -35.07
N ARG A 15 13.67 -5.63 -35.22
CA ARG A 15 14.35 -4.62 -34.41
C ARG A 15 13.85 -3.21 -34.78
N PRO A 16 14.03 -2.18 -33.94
CA PRO A 16 13.38 -0.88 -34.13
C PRO A 16 13.59 -0.19 -35.49
N ASN A 17 14.77 -0.39 -36.10
CA ASN A 17 15.12 0.22 -37.39
C ASN A 17 15.04 -0.77 -38.57
N GLU A 18 14.62 -2.00 -38.33
CA GLU A 18 14.45 -3.00 -39.39
C GLU A 18 13.12 -2.77 -40.12
N SER A 19 13.11 -3.04 -41.42
CA SER A 19 11.86 -3.02 -42.18
C SER A 19 11.05 -4.27 -41.83
N ALA A 20 10.13 -4.12 -40.87
CA ALA A 20 9.23 -5.19 -40.45
C ALA A 20 7.81 -4.66 -40.22
N ARG A 21 6.84 -5.56 -40.28
CA ARG A 21 5.42 -5.22 -40.12
C ARG A 21 5.12 -4.83 -38.67
N ASN A 22 4.24 -3.85 -38.50
CA ASN A 22 3.58 -3.56 -37.22
C ASN A 22 2.26 -4.34 -37.15
N VAL A 23 2.03 -5.06 -36.05
CA VAL A 23 0.78 -5.79 -35.81
C VAL A 23 0.13 -5.28 -34.53
N THR A 24 -1.17 -5.02 -34.57
CA THR A 24 -1.93 -4.60 -33.38
C THR A 24 -2.79 -5.75 -32.91
N VAL A 25 -2.64 -6.12 -31.65
CA VAL A 25 -3.35 -7.24 -31.01
C VAL A 25 -3.89 -6.81 -29.66
N SER A 26 -4.80 -7.60 -29.07
CA SER A 26 -5.20 -7.35 -27.68
C SER A 26 -4.00 -7.51 -26.75
N PHE A 27 -3.97 -6.74 -25.66
CA PHE A 27 -2.85 -6.83 -24.71
C PHE A 27 -2.76 -8.20 -24.03
N ARG A 28 -3.91 -8.84 -23.79
CA ARG A 28 -3.95 -10.21 -23.25
C ARG A 28 -3.38 -11.21 -24.23
N ASP A 29 -3.78 -11.16 -25.50
CA ASP A 29 -3.23 -12.06 -26.53
C ASP A 29 -1.73 -11.85 -26.71
N TYR A 30 -1.27 -10.60 -26.62
CA TYR A 30 0.16 -10.29 -26.64
C TYR A 30 0.92 -10.99 -25.51
N ILE A 31 0.46 -10.83 -24.25
CA ILE A 31 1.14 -11.44 -23.10
C ILE A 31 1.09 -12.97 -23.16
N ALA A 32 -0.06 -13.56 -23.51
CA ALA A 32 -0.17 -15.01 -23.65
C ALA A 32 0.76 -15.56 -24.75
N ASN A 33 0.93 -14.81 -25.85
CA ASN A 33 1.86 -15.12 -26.92
C ASN A 33 3.32 -15.04 -26.47
N VAL A 34 3.71 -13.97 -25.78
CA VAL A 34 5.06 -13.79 -25.24
C VAL A 34 5.37 -14.90 -24.23
N ALA A 35 4.47 -15.16 -23.29
CA ALA A 35 4.62 -16.24 -22.32
C ALA A 35 4.81 -17.60 -23.00
N SER A 36 4.01 -17.90 -24.03
CA SER A 36 4.15 -19.13 -24.83
C SER A 36 5.43 -19.18 -25.68
N SER A 37 6.08 -18.03 -25.92
CA SER A 37 7.29 -17.89 -26.74
C SER A 37 8.58 -17.93 -25.95
N GLU A 38 8.53 -17.64 -24.66
CA GLU A 38 9.74 -17.47 -23.85
C GLU A 38 9.86 -18.47 -22.70
N VAL A 39 8.74 -19.07 -22.25
CA VAL A 39 8.75 -20.01 -21.12
C VAL A 39 7.94 -21.27 -21.42
N TYR A 40 8.26 -22.38 -20.75
CA TYR A 40 7.65 -23.68 -21.03
C TYR A 40 6.40 -23.90 -20.17
N PRO A 41 5.29 -24.40 -20.75
CA PRO A 41 4.02 -24.59 -20.04
C PRO A 41 4.06 -25.64 -18.93
N THR A 42 5.08 -26.49 -18.90
CA THR A 42 5.27 -27.52 -17.89
C THR A 42 6.04 -27.05 -16.65
N TRP A 43 6.49 -25.78 -16.63
CA TRP A 43 7.17 -25.23 -15.46
C TRP A 43 6.24 -25.09 -14.27
N PRO A 44 6.78 -25.09 -13.03
CA PRO A 44 5.98 -24.85 -11.83
C PRO A 44 5.17 -23.55 -11.94
N GLU A 45 3.91 -23.57 -11.47
CA GLU A 45 3.01 -22.44 -11.68
C GLU A 45 3.55 -21.12 -11.10
N GLN A 46 4.24 -21.17 -9.95
CA GLN A 46 4.86 -19.97 -9.36
C GLN A 46 6.00 -19.39 -10.21
N ALA A 47 6.73 -20.24 -10.95
CA ALA A 47 7.72 -19.80 -11.92
C ALA A 47 7.03 -19.11 -13.11
N LEU A 48 5.95 -19.72 -13.64
CA LEU A 48 5.16 -19.12 -14.73
C LEU A 48 4.59 -17.75 -14.35
N ARG A 49 3.98 -17.65 -13.16
CA ARG A 49 3.43 -16.39 -12.63
C ARG A 49 4.50 -15.30 -12.49
N ALA A 50 5.70 -15.64 -12.00
CA ALA A 50 6.79 -14.68 -11.88
C ALA A 50 7.23 -14.14 -13.26
N ASN A 51 7.38 -15.02 -14.26
CA ASN A 51 7.75 -14.62 -15.61
C ASN A 51 6.67 -13.76 -16.27
N ILE A 52 5.39 -14.15 -16.16
CA ILE A 52 4.26 -13.41 -16.73
C ILE A 52 4.15 -12.01 -16.10
N HIS A 53 4.38 -11.86 -14.79
CA HIS A 53 4.44 -10.55 -14.15
C HIS A 53 5.56 -9.66 -14.70
N CYS A 54 6.76 -10.20 -14.93
CA CYS A 54 7.83 -9.45 -15.58
C CYS A 54 7.44 -9.04 -17.00
N GLN A 55 6.84 -9.95 -17.76
CA GLN A 55 6.43 -9.71 -19.12
C GLN A 55 5.40 -8.58 -19.22
N ILE A 56 4.38 -8.61 -18.35
CA ILE A 56 3.39 -7.54 -18.24
C ILE A 56 4.05 -6.22 -17.84
N SER A 57 4.90 -6.25 -16.81
CA SER A 57 5.52 -5.03 -16.27
C SER A 57 6.43 -4.34 -17.29
N LEU A 58 7.22 -5.11 -18.05
CA LEU A 58 8.08 -4.59 -19.12
C LEU A 58 7.25 -3.95 -20.23
N ALA A 59 6.21 -4.65 -20.72
CA ALA A 59 5.34 -4.12 -21.77
C ALA A 59 4.62 -2.84 -21.33
N LEU A 60 4.08 -2.82 -20.10
CA LEU A 60 3.44 -1.63 -19.55
C LEU A 60 4.44 -0.51 -19.28
N ASN A 61 5.69 -0.80 -18.92
CA ASN A 61 6.73 0.20 -18.78
C ASN A 61 7.00 0.89 -20.13
N ARG A 62 7.17 0.13 -21.23
CA ARG A 62 7.34 0.67 -22.59
C ARG A 62 6.22 1.60 -23.00
N ILE A 63 4.98 1.25 -22.64
CA ILE A 63 3.80 2.06 -22.90
C ILE A 63 3.78 3.31 -22.00
N TYR A 64 4.01 3.14 -20.70
CA TYR A 64 3.95 4.21 -19.71
C TYR A 64 5.00 5.30 -19.99
N THR A 65 6.21 4.90 -20.38
CA THR A 65 7.29 5.82 -20.73
C THR A 65 7.20 6.32 -22.17
N GLU A 66 6.20 5.88 -22.94
CA GLU A 66 6.11 6.08 -24.39
C GLU A 66 7.46 5.84 -25.08
N TRP A 67 8.15 4.75 -24.73
CA TRP A 67 9.56 4.53 -25.07
C TRP A 67 9.83 4.65 -26.58
N TYR A 68 9.00 3.99 -27.40
CA TYR A 68 9.10 4.03 -28.86
C TYR A 68 8.42 5.27 -29.47
N PRO A 69 7.18 5.65 -29.08
CA PRO A 69 6.55 6.87 -29.59
C PRO A 69 7.36 8.14 -29.34
N SER A 70 7.99 8.28 -28.17
CA SER A 70 8.83 9.44 -27.83
C SER A 70 10.10 9.54 -28.69
N ARG A 71 10.48 8.44 -29.33
CA ARG A 71 11.61 8.33 -30.27
C ARG A 71 11.17 8.40 -31.74
N GLY A 72 9.89 8.67 -32.00
CA GLY A 72 9.34 8.86 -33.35
C GLY A 72 8.82 7.58 -34.02
N TYR A 73 8.79 6.45 -33.32
CA TYR A 73 8.23 5.21 -33.86
C TYR A 73 6.71 5.15 -33.73
N SER A 74 6.06 4.43 -34.62
CA SER A 74 4.59 4.24 -34.65
C SER A 74 4.09 2.99 -33.92
N PHE A 75 4.98 2.29 -33.20
CA PHE A 75 4.70 1.08 -32.45
C PHE A 75 5.03 1.23 -30.97
N ASN A 76 4.58 0.30 -30.13
CA ASN A 76 4.73 0.37 -28.67
C ASN A 76 5.85 -0.51 -28.13
N ILE A 77 6.16 -1.62 -28.80
CA ILE A 77 7.15 -2.61 -28.37
C ILE A 77 7.65 -3.41 -29.57
N THR A 78 8.83 -4.02 -29.47
CA THR A 78 9.34 -4.96 -30.48
C THR A 78 9.06 -6.41 -30.10
N GLY A 79 8.90 -7.27 -31.11
CA GLY A 79 8.81 -8.72 -30.97
C GLY A 79 10.17 -9.43 -30.99
N SER A 80 11.26 -8.69 -30.81
CA SER A 80 12.63 -9.19 -30.91
C SER A 80 13.20 -9.47 -29.51
N PRO A 81 13.54 -10.73 -29.17
CA PRO A 81 14.00 -11.12 -27.83
C PRO A 81 15.37 -10.54 -27.40
N GLY A 82 16.09 -9.88 -28.31
CA GLY A 82 17.31 -9.13 -27.99
C GLY A 82 17.08 -7.63 -27.76
N VAL A 83 15.83 -7.17 -27.84
CA VAL A 83 15.47 -5.75 -27.71
C VAL A 83 14.35 -5.57 -26.67
N ASP A 84 13.28 -6.34 -26.78
CA ASP A 84 12.19 -6.37 -25.79
C ASP A 84 11.78 -7.81 -25.46
N GLN A 85 10.81 -8.38 -26.18
CA GLN A 85 10.18 -9.66 -25.85
C GLN A 85 9.95 -10.48 -27.12
N ALA A 86 10.10 -11.80 -27.05
CA ALA A 86 9.79 -12.69 -28.16
C ALA A 86 8.28 -12.74 -28.40
N TYR A 87 7.85 -12.26 -29.56
CA TYR A 87 6.47 -12.35 -30.01
C TYR A 87 6.43 -12.97 -31.41
N VAL A 88 5.61 -13.99 -31.60
CA VAL A 88 5.44 -14.67 -32.90
C VAL A 88 4.01 -14.49 -33.38
N HIS A 89 3.83 -13.71 -34.44
CA HIS A 89 2.50 -13.44 -34.98
C HIS A 89 1.84 -14.72 -35.52
N GLY A 90 0.60 -15.00 -35.08
CA GLY A 90 -0.21 -16.12 -35.58
C GLY A 90 0.14 -17.49 -34.98
N ARG A 91 1.00 -17.57 -33.95
CA ARG A 91 1.27 -18.85 -33.26
C ARG A 91 0.06 -19.34 -32.45
N THR A 92 0.05 -20.62 -32.16
CA THR A 92 -0.77 -21.19 -31.09
C THR A 92 -0.19 -20.86 -29.72
N VAL A 93 -1.07 -20.62 -28.74
CA VAL A 93 -0.72 -20.35 -27.33
C VAL A 93 -1.19 -21.51 -26.46
N PHE A 94 -0.49 -21.76 -25.36
CA PHE A 94 -0.85 -22.84 -24.44
C PHE A 94 -1.98 -22.43 -23.49
N ASP A 95 -2.93 -23.32 -23.21
CA ASP A 95 -4.08 -23.04 -22.35
C ASP A 95 -3.69 -22.52 -20.96
N VAL A 96 -2.61 -23.09 -20.38
CA VAL A 96 -2.07 -22.62 -19.10
C VAL A 96 -1.59 -21.16 -19.16
N MET A 97 -1.03 -20.73 -20.29
CA MET A 97 -0.57 -19.35 -20.49
C MET A 97 -1.75 -18.39 -20.66
N VAL A 98 -2.80 -18.82 -21.36
CA VAL A 98 -4.04 -18.05 -21.50
C VAL A 98 -4.68 -17.85 -20.13
N ARG A 99 -4.91 -18.94 -19.39
CA ARG A 99 -5.50 -18.91 -18.04
C ARG A 99 -4.72 -17.99 -17.09
N LEU A 100 -3.39 -18.17 -17.00
CA LEU A 100 -2.56 -17.36 -16.12
C LEU A 100 -2.50 -15.90 -16.58
N THR A 101 -2.46 -15.64 -17.90
CA THR A 101 -2.51 -14.27 -18.41
C THR A 101 -3.83 -13.60 -18.07
N ASP A 102 -4.96 -14.28 -18.23
CA ASP A 102 -6.28 -13.73 -17.89
C ASP A 102 -6.43 -13.39 -16.40
N GLU A 103 -5.75 -14.14 -15.54
CA GLU A 103 -5.71 -13.86 -14.11
C GLU A 103 -4.82 -12.64 -13.79
N LEU A 104 -3.66 -12.54 -14.47
CA LEU A 104 -2.58 -11.63 -14.10
C LEU A 104 -2.48 -10.35 -14.93
N PHE A 105 -3.11 -10.26 -16.11
CA PHE A 105 -2.86 -9.20 -17.12
C PHE A 105 -3.03 -7.76 -16.59
N ASN A 106 -3.78 -7.58 -15.50
CA ASN A 106 -4.02 -6.30 -14.85
C ASN A 106 -3.12 -6.03 -13.64
N THR A 107 -2.09 -6.85 -13.45
CA THR A 107 -1.13 -6.80 -12.35
C THR A 107 0.28 -6.63 -12.88
N TYR A 108 0.98 -5.61 -12.40
CA TYR A 108 2.31 -5.24 -12.84
C TYR A 108 3.25 -5.04 -11.65
N LEU A 109 4.55 -4.98 -11.90
CA LEU A 109 5.54 -4.76 -10.85
C LEU A 109 5.78 -3.27 -10.67
N ARG A 110 5.99 -2.82 -9.44
CA ARG A 110 6.47 -1.48 -9.14
C ARG A 110 7.41 -1.51 -7.93
N LYS A 111 8.20 -0.45 -7.76
CA LYS A 111 8.95 -0.23 -6.52
C LYS A 111 7.99 0.36 -5.49
N ALA A 112 8.14 -0.03 -4.23
CA ALA A 112 7.36 0.50 -3.13
C ALA A 112 7.43 2.05 -3.13
N GLY A 113 6.26 2.69 -3.05
CA GLY A 113 6.14 4.15 -3.09
C GLY A 113 6.14 4.78 -4.50
N THR A 114 6.24 3.98 -5.57
CA THR A 114 6.16 4.46 -6.96
C THR A 114 4.81 4.16 -7.59
N VAL A 115 4.50 4.83 -8.70
CA VAL A 115 3.25 4.65 -9.47
C VAL A 115 3.50 4.04 -10.84
N ASN A 116 4.69 4.20 -11.42
CA ASN A 116 5.01 3.65 -12.74
C ASN A 116 5.23 2.13 -12.69
N PRO A 117 4.94 1.41 -13.79
CA PRO A 117 5.38 0.04 -13.95
C PRO A 117 6.91 -0.02 -13.94
N TYR A 118 7.45 -0.98 -13.20
CA TYR A 118 8.88 -1.23 -13.11
C TYR A 118 9.38 -1.87 -14.41
N TYR A 119 10.53 -1.40 -14.89
CA TYR A 119 11.22 -2.05 -16.00
C TYR A 119 11.83 -3.36 -15.51
N ALA A 120 11.01 -4.42 -15.57
CA ALA A 120 11.37 -5.74 -15.10
C ALA A 120 12.17 -6.48 -16.17
N GLU A 121 13.43 -6.09 -16.38
CA GLU A 121 14.34 -6.77 -17.31
C GLU A 121 14.47 -8.25 -16.94
N TYR A 122 14.44 -9.14 -17.93
CA TYR A 122 14.62 -10.57 -17.73
C TYR A 122 15.35 -11.18 -18.93
N CYS A 123 15.91 -12.37 -18.71
CA CYS A 123 16.60 -13.14 -19.73
C CYS A 123 16.53 -14.64 -19.41
N ASP A 124 16.74 -15.48 -20.41
CA ASP A 124 16.73 -16.95 -20.28
C ASP A 124 17.53 -17.44 -19.07
N GLY A 125 18.77 -16.96 -18.88
CA GLY A 125 19.58 -17.27 -17.71
C GLY A 125 20.34 -18.60 -17.77
N LYS A 126 20.21 -19.38 -18.86
CA LYS A 126 21.11 -20.50 -19.18
C LYS A 126 22.17 -20.11 -20.19
N THR A 127 21.77 -19.49 -21.30
CA THR A 127 22.69 -19.11 -22.38
C THR A 127 23.05 -17.63 -22.34
N VAL A 128 22.17 -16.80 -21.78
CA VAL A 128 22.33 -15.35 -21.70
C VAL A 128 22.14 -14.90 -20.25
N SER A 129 23.02 -14.01 -19.78
CA SER A 129 22.96 -13.46 -18.43
C SER A 129 22.73 -11.94 -18.46
N CYS A 130 21.67 -11.49 -17.80
CA CYS A 130 21.28 -10.10 -17.55
C CYS A 130 21.28 -9.75 -16.05
N PRO A 131 21.27 -8.48 -15.62
CA PRO A 131 21.17 -8.14 -14.20
C PRO A 131 19.78 -8.44 -13.59
N GLY A 132 18.76 -8.63 -14.42
CA GLY A 132 17.39 -8.93 -14.01
C GLY A 132 17.06 -10.42 -13.79
N LEU A 133 15.77 -10.75 -13.89
CA LEU A 133 15.27 -12.11 -13.61
C LEU A 133 15.81 -13.14 -14.60
N LYS A 134 16.23 -14.29 -14.06
CA LYS A 134 16.65 -15.46 -14.84
C LYS A 134 15.47 -16.40 -15.00
N GLN A 135 14.96 -16.58 -16.21
CA GLN A 135 13.77 -17.39 -16.46
C GLN A 135 13.95 -18.82 -15.94
N TRP A 136 15.07 -19.48 -16.26
CA TRP A 136 15.36 -20.81 -15.72
C TRP A 136 15.61 -20.83 -14.21
N GLY A 137 16.16 -19.76 -13.64
CA GLY A 137 16.36 -19.66 -12.19
C GLY A 137 15.04 -19.60 -11.42
N THR A 138 13.97 -19.10 -12.03
CA THR A 138 12.63 -19.14 -11.42
C THR A 138 12.12 -20.56 -11.18
N VAL A 139 12.50 -21.53 -12.01
CA VAL A 139 12.10 -22.93 -11.86
C VAL A 139 12.69 -23.53 -10.58
N SER A 140 13.99 -23.35 -10.37
CA SER A 140 14.67 -23.82 -9.15
C SER A 140 14.05 -23.21 -7.90
N LEU A 141 13.85 -21.89 -7.91
CA LEU A 141 13.26 -21.17 -6.77
C LEU A 141 11.81 -21.58 -6.50
N ALA A 142 11.02 -21.85 -7.54
CA ALA A 142 9.66 -22.35 -7.37
C ALA A 142 9.63 -23.78 -6.82
N ASN A 143 10.56 -24.64 -7.23
CA ASN A 143 10.71 -26.00 -6.69
C ASN A 143 11.14 -26.00 -5.21
N GLU A 144 11.82 -24.94 -4.74
CA GLU A 144 12.09 -24.69 -3.32
C GLU A 144 10.84 -24.19 -2.55
N GLY A 145 9.68 -24.12 -3.18
CA GLY A 145 8.42 -23.69 -2.56
C GLY A 145 8.23 -22.17 -2.51
N ARG A 146 9.05 -21.38 -3.22
CA ARG A 146 8.90 -19.91 -3.23
C ARG A 146 7.69 -19.48 -4.07
N SER A 147 6.95 -18.49 -3.58
CA SER A 147 5.89 -17.83 -4.34
C SER A 147 6.45 -16.91 -5.44
N ALA A 148 5.64 -16.59 -6.44
CA ALA A 148 6.01 -15.71 -7.53
C ALA A 148 6.57 -14.36 -7.04
N LEU A 149 5.94 -13.72 -6.06
CA LEU A 149 6.43 -12.47 -5.48
C LEU A 149 7.77 -12.64 -4.74
N SER A 150 7.97 -13.77 -4.06
CA SER A 150 9.25 -14.09 -3.41
C SER A 150 10.38 -14.26 -4.45
N ILE A 151 10.09 -14.94 -5.57
CA ILE A 151 11.01 -15.08 -6.70
C ILE A 151 11.34 -13.70 -7.31
N LEU A 152 10.33 -12.86 -7.51
CA LEU A 152 10.53 -11.50 -8.05
C LEU A 152 11.38 -10.63 -7.11
N ARG A 153 11.12 -10.68 -5.80
CA ARG A 153 11.92 -9.96 -4.80
C ARG A 153 13.35 -10.48 -4.67
N TYR A 154 13.57 -11.78 -4.95
CA TYR A 154 14.91 -12.35 -5.02
C TYR A 154 15.74 -11.69 -6.14
N TYR A 155 15.15 -11.49 -7.33
CA TYR A 155 15.87 -10.90 -8.47
C TYR A 155 15.95 -9.37 -8.46
N TYR A 156 14.90 -8.70 -8.00
CA TYR A 156 14.77 -7.25 -8.14
C TYR A 156 14.81 -6.48 -6.81
N GLY A 157 14.99 -7.19 -5.70
CA GLY A 157 15.06 -6.63 -4.36
C GLY A 157 13.72 -6.61 -3.63
N SER A 158 13.80 -6.47 -2.31
CA SER A 158 12.64 -6.53 -1.40
C SER A 158 11.63 -5.40 -1.56
N SER A 159 12.03 -4.30 -2.21
CA SER A 159 11.17 -3.14 -2.49
C SER A 159 10.19 -3.38 -3.64
N ILE A 160 10.31 -4.47 -4.40
CA ILE A 160 9.34 -4.81 -5.44
C ILE A 160 8.04 -5.33 -4.84
N GLU A 161 6.95 -4.79 -5.36
CA GLU A 161 5.58 -5.20 -5.08
C GLU A 161 4.77 -5.35 -6.37
N THR A 162 3.69 -6.11 -6.28
CA THR A 162 2.69 -6.21 -7.34
C THR A 162 1.62 -5.14 -7.13
N ALA A 163 1.25 -4.45 -8.20
CA ALA A 163 0.16 -3.48 -8.21
C ALA A 163 -0.89 -3.92 -9.22
N ARG A 164 -2.17 -3.89 -8.81
CA ARG A 164 -3.31 -4.23 -9.65
C ARG A 164 -4.09 -2.98 -10.01
N THR A 165 -4.57 -2.88 -11.24
CA THR A 165 -5.41 -1.76 -11.69
C THR A 165 -6.58 -2.27 -12.55
N SER A 166 -7.76 -1.71 -12.35
CA SER A 166 -8.94 -1.96 -13.20
C SER A 166 -9.05 -0.98 -14.37
N ASN A 167 -8.08 -0.07 -14.52
CA ASN A 167 -8.07 0.95 -15.56
C ASN A 167 -7.68 0.37 -16.92
N ILE A 168 -8.64 -0.26 -17.60
CA ILE A 168 -8.48 -0.83 -18.94
C ILE A 168 -8.98 0.18 -19.97
N ALA A 169 -8.05 0.79 -20.71
CA ALA A 169 -8.38 1.85 -21.65
C ALA A 169 -7.50 1.79 -22.92
N ALA A 170 -7.79 2.64 -23.90
CA ALA A 170 -6.84 2.87 -24.99
C ALA A 170 -5.54 3.46 -24.43
N ILE A 171 -4.40 3.20 -25.09
CA ILE A 171 -3.12 3.80 -24.70
C ILE A 171 -3.27 5.33 -24.73
N PRO A 172 -3.14 6.03 -23.58
CA PRO A 172 -3.31 7.46 -23.54
C PRO A 172 -2.12 8.14 -24.26
N GLN A 173 -2.39 9.12 -25.11
CA GLN A 173 -1.34 10.00 -25.64
C GLN A 173 -1.00 11.04 -24.58
N SER A 174 0.28 11.20 -24.23
CA SER A 174 0.68 12.20 -23.23
C SER A 174 0.60 13.63 -23.77
N TYR A 175 0.82 13.81 -25.07
CA TYR A 175 0.77 15.11 -25.72
C TYR A 175 -0.68 15.64 -25.79
N PRO A 176 -0.95 16.89 -25.36
CA PRO A 176 -2.31 17.44 -25.26
C PRO A 176 -3.01 17.74 -26.61
N GLY A 177 -2.40 17.37 -27.74
CA GLY A 177 -2.96 17.58 -29.08
C GLY A 177 -2.64 18.95 -29.71
N SER A 178 -2.42 19.99 -28.91
CA SER A 178 -2.05 21.34 -29.38
C SER A 178 -0.74 21.87 -28.77
N PRO A 179 0.07 22.66 -29.50
CA PRO A 179 1.32 23.22 -28.97
C PRO A 179 1.09 24.18 -27.80
N LEU A 180 1.92 24.05 -26.76
CA LEU A 180 1.91 24.93 -25.60
C LEU A 180 2.93 26.06 -25.77
N ARG A 181 2.53 27.30 -25.45
CA ARG A 181 3.35 28.50 -25.61
C ARG A 181 3.04 29.49 -24.49
N GLN A 182 3.78 30.60 -24.44
CA GLN A 182 3.56 31.64 -23.43
C GLN A 182 2.08 32.05 -23.36
N GLY A 183 1.53 32.08 -22.14
CA GLY A 183 0.12 32.32 -21.86
C GLY A 183 -0.73 31.04 -21.75
N ALA A 184 -0.22 29.88 -22.17
CA ALA A 184 -0.87 28.59 -21.89
C ALA A 184 -0.85 28.29 -20.38
N SER A 185 -1.84 27.54 -19.91
CA SER A 185 -1.90 27.10 -18.51
C SER A 185 -2.58 25.74 -18.37
N GLY A 186 -2.44 25.11 -17.21
CA GLY A 186 -3.10 23.86 -16.86
C GLY A 186 -2.16 22.66 -16.73
N THR A 187 -2.75 21.47 -16.62
CA THR A 187 -2.08 20.23 -16.22
C THR A 187 -0.90 19.84 -17.12
N SER A 188 -0.97 20.12 -18.43
CA SER A 188 0.12 19.84 -19.37
C SER A 188 1.32 20.77 -19.17
N VAL A 189 1.08 22.05 -18.90
CA VAL A 189 2.15 23.02 -18.57
C VAL A 189 2.80 22.64 -17.24
N TYR A 190 1.97 22.29 -16.26
CA TYR A 190 2.39 21.80 -14.96
C TYR A 190 3.32 20.57 -15.06
N THR A 191 2.92 19.61 -15.88
CA THR A 191 3.69 18.39 -16.16
C THR A 191 5.05 18.72 -16.76
N LEU A 192 5.09 19.63 -17.74
CA LEU A 192 6.35 20.06 -18.35
C LEU A 192 7.26 20.80 -17.37
N GLN A 193 6.74 21.71 -16.55
CA GLN A 193 7.53 22.42 -15.54
C GLN A 193 8.19 21.44 -14.57
N ARG A 194 7.47 20.41 -14.14
CA ARG A 194 8.04 19.34 -13.30
C ARG A 194 9.13 18.55 -14.01
N GLN A 195 8.87 18.09 -15.23
CA GLN A 195 9.84 17.29 -15.99
C GLN A 195 11.10 18.11 -16.26
N LEU A 196 10.94 19.34 -16.74
CA LEU A 196 12.05 20.28 -16.98
C LEU A 196 12.84 20.57 -15.70
N ASN A 197 12.18 20.73 -14.55
CA ASN A 197 12.88 20.91 -13.27
C ASN A 197 13.69 19.68 -12.83
N ARG A 198 13.20 18.46 -13.10
CA ARG A 198 13.98 17.25 -12.80
C ARG A 198 15.17 17.12 -13.74
N ILE A 199 14.96 17.38 -15.03
CA ILE A 199 16.03 17.40 -16.04
C ILE A 199 17.07 18.46 -15.64
N ALA A 200 16.64 19.63 -15.16
CA ALA A 200 17.54 20.70 -14.74
C ALA A 200 18.43 20.34 -13.53
N LYS A 201 18.15 19.27 -12.78
CA LYS A 201 19.09 18.77 -11.76
C LYS A 201 20.39 18.25 -12.41
N ASP A 202 20.25 17.58 -13.56
CA ASP A 202 21.38 16.99 -14.29
C ASP A 202 21.87 17.94 -15.40
N TYR A 203 21.04 18.93 -15.77
CA TYR A 203 21.37 20.03 -16.69
C TYR A 203 21.13 21.41 -16.02
N PRO A 204 21.98 21.84 -15.07
CA PRO A 204 21.73 23.06 -14.27
C PRO A 204 21.55 24.35 -15.07
N ALA A 205 22.11 24.44 -16.28
CA ALA A 205 22.02 25.59 -17.18
C ALA A 205 20.57 25.97 -17.59
N PHE A 206 19.63 25.02 -17.48
CA PHE A 206 18.21 25.25 -17.76
C PHE A 206 17.51 26.12 -16.70
N GLY A 207 18.06 26.17 -15.48
CA GLY A 207 17.47 26.88 -14.35
C GLY A 207 16.25 26.16 -13.76
N LYS A 208 15.77 26.67 -12.62
CA LYS A 208 14.60 26.14 -11.91
C LYS A 208 13.37 26.98 -12.22
N LEU A 209 12.31 26.34 -12.68
CA LEU A 209 11.00 26.92 -12.92
C LEU A 209 10.13 26.83 -11.65
N THR A 210 9.24 27.81 -11.49
CA THR A 210 8.07 27.68 -10.61
C THR A 210 7.12 26.65 -11.23
N VAL A 211 6.57 25.75 -10.41
CA VAL A 211 5.60 24.73 -10.87
C VAL A 211 4.20 25.19 -10.50
N ASP A 212 3.69 26.16 -11.26
CA ASP A 212 2.41 26.83 -11.06
C ASP A 212 1.38 26.45 -12.15
N GLY A 213 1.78 25.66 -13.14
CA GLY A 213 0.94 25.32 -14.28
C GLY A 213 0.71 26.49 -15.24
N ALA A 214 1.49 27.57 -15.16
CA ALA A 214 1.42 28.72 -16.03
C ALA A 214 2.66 28.85 -16.93
N PHE A 215 2.45 28.93 -18.24
CA PHE A 215 3.53 29.02 -19.21
C PHE A 215 3.96 30.49 -19.32
N GLY A 216 4.80 30.94 -18.38
CA GLY A 216 5.34 32.29 -18.34
C GLY A 216 6.62 32.48 -19.18
N PRO A 217 7.17 33.70 -19.21
CA PRO A 217 8.41 34.02 -19.94
C PRO A 217 9.60 33.16 -19.51
N ALA A 218 9.74 32.87 -18.21
CA ALA A 218 10.80 32.02 -17.69
C ALA A 218 10.75 30.60 -18.29
N MET A 219 9.54 30.04 -18.40
CA MET A 219 9.34 28.72 -19.02
C MET A 219 9.66 28.75 -20.50
N ALA A 220 9.28 29.81 -21.23
CA ALA A 220 9.62 29.96 -22.65
C ALA A 220 11.14 29.98 -22.88
N GLU A 221 11.89 30.68 -22.03
CA GLU A 221 13.35 30.70 -22.10
C GLU A 221 13.98 29.35 -21.73
N THR A 222 13.48 28.67 -20.70
CA THR A 222 13.92 27.30 -20.37
C THR A 222 13.63 26.34 -21.53
N VAL A 223 12.48 26.45 -22.19
CA VAL A 223 12.14 25.63 -23.37
C VAL A 223 13.07 25.93 -24.54
N LYS A 224 13.39 27.20 -24.83
CA LYS A 224 14.39 27.54 -25.87
C LYS A 224 15.76 26.94 -25.56
N LYS A 225 16.22 27.04 -24.30
CA LYS A 225 17.49 26.42 -23.87
C LYS A 225 17.48 24.91 -24.06
N PHE A 226 16.39 24.26 -23.64
CA PHE A 226 16.19 22.82 -23.85
C PHE A 226 16.22 22.46 -25.34
N GLN A 227 15.47 23.19 -26.17
CA GLN A 227 15.42 22.96 -27.62
C GLN A 227 16.80 23.09 -28.26
N ARG A 228 17.57 24.13 -27.93
CA ARG A 228 18.96 24.28 -28.41
C ARG A 228 19.85 23.12 -27.98
N GLN A 229 19.78 22.74 -26.71
CA GLN A 229 20.60 21.64 -26.16
C GLN A 229 20.36 20.32 -26.87
N PHE A 230 19.12 20.06 -27.29
CA PHE A 230 18.70 18.77 -27.86
C PHE A 230 18.40 18.81 -29.36
N GLY A 231 18.90 19.83 -30.07
CA GLY A 231 18.83 19.90 -31.54
C GLY A 231 17.43 20.10 -32.12
N LEU A 232 16.54 20.78 -31.38
CA LEU A 232 15.20 21.16 -31.82
C LEU A 232 15.16 22.63 -32.26
N THR A 233 14.14 23.00 -33.04
CA THR A 233 13.83 24.41 -33.32
C THR A 233 13.64 25.19 -32.01
N ALA A 234 14.46 26.21 -31.78
CA ALA A 234 14.50 26.97 -30.53
C ALA A 234 13.50 28.14 -30.50
N ASP A 235 12.21 27.84 -30.68
CA ASP A 235 11.12 28.81 -30.75
C ASP A 235 10.44 29.09 -29.40
N GLY A 236 10.76 28.33 -28.35
CA GLY A 236 10.13 28.44 -27.03
C GLY A 236 8.71 27.87 -26.97
N VAL A 237 8.26 27.18 -28.02
CA VAL A 237 6.96 26.54 -28.13
C VAL A 237 7.11 25.04 -27.93
N VAL A 238 6.34 24.47 -27.00
CA VAL A 238 6.30 23.02 -26.79
C VAL A 238 5.26 22.41 -27.71
N GLY A 239 5.66 22.18 -28.96
CA GLY A 239 4.95 21.33 -29.91
C GLY A 239 5.19 19.84 -29.67
N ARG A 240 4.58 18.98 -30.50
CA ARG A 240 4.66 17.51 -30.39
C ARG A 240 6.09 16.99 -30.23
N SER A 241 7.02 17.43 -31.09
CA SER A 241 8.42 16.97 -31.06
C SER A 241 9.14 17.40 -29.79
N THR A 242 8.93 18.63 -29.34
CA THR A 242 9.52 19.14 -28.09
C THR A 242 8.95 18.43 -26.87
N TRP A 243 7.65 18.19 -26.82
CA TRP A 243 6.98 17.44 -25.75
C TRP A 243 7.59 16.05 -25.59
N TYR A 244 7.65 15.28 -26.67
CA TYR A 244 8.19 13.93 -26.64
C TYR A 244 9.68 13.89 -26.33
N LYS A 245 10.45 14.86 -26.80
CA LYS A 245 11.87 14.96 -26.43
C LYS A 245 12.04 15.26 -24.94
N ILE A 246 11.24 16.14 -24.35
CA ILE A 246 11.24 16.40 -22.89
C ILE A 246 10.89 15.12 -22.13
N SER A 247 9.82 14.43 -22.54
CA SER A 247 9.39 13.16 -21.94
C SER A 247 10.50 12.09 -22.00
N TYR A 248 11.15 11.94 -23.16
CA TYR A 248 12.26 11.00 -23.34
C TYR A 248 13.44 11.32 -22.43
N ILE A 249 13.90 12.59 -22.42
CA ILE A 249 15.03 12.99 -21.56
C ILE A 249 14.66 12.84 -20.08
N TYR A 250 13.42 13.15 -19.69
CA TYR A 250 12.91 12.92 -18.34
C TYR A 250 12.97 11.45 -17.92
N VAL A 251 12.51 10.55 -18.80
CA VAL A 251 12.58 9.10 -18.60
C VAL A 251 14.03 8.64 -18.45
N SER A 252 14.95 9.16 -19.27
CA SER A 252 16.37 8.82 -19.22
C SER A 252 17.05 9.31 -17.95
N VAL A 253 16.87 10.57 -17.53
CA VAL A 253 17.55 11.10 -16.31
C VAL A 253 17.06 10.47 -15.00
N LYS A 254 15.92 9.77 -15.05
CA LYS A 254 15.32 9.06 -13.91
C LYS A 254 15.46 7.54 -14.03
N ASP A 255 16.13 7.05 -15.08
CA ASP A 255 16.30 5.64 -15.39
C ASP A 255 14.98 4.85 -15.42
N LEU A 256 13.84 5.47 -15.81
CA LEU A 256 12.52 4.84 -15.66
C LEU A 256 12.30 3.62 -16.54
N ALA A 257 13.07 3.51 -17.63
CA ALA A 257 13.04 2.38 -18.56
C ALA A 257 14.23 1.41 -18.34
N GLU A 258 14.83 1.44 -17.15
CA GLU A 258 16.01 0.66 -16.76
C GLU A 258 15.85 0.06 -15.35
N LEU A 259 16.65 -0.96 -15.02
CA LEU A 259 16.59 -1.63 -13.71
C LEU A 259 16.92 -0.68 -12.54
N THR A 260 17.82 0.28 -12.76
CA THR A 260 18.25 1.26 -11.75
C THR A 260 17.18 2.31 -11.42
N SER A 261 16.02 2.28 -12.10
CA SER A 261 14.92 3.24 -11.99
C SER A 261 14.76 3.90 -10.62
N GLU A 262 14.85 5.23 -10.59
CA GLU A 262 14.51 6.05 -9.42
C GLU A 262 13.02 5.90 -9.05
N GLY A 263 12.18 5.57 -10.03
CA GLY A 263 10.74 5.48 -9.90
C GLY A 263 10.02 6.84 -9.94
N GLU A 264 8.75 6.79 -10.32
CA GLU A 264 7.83 7.92 -10.25
C GLU A 264 7.02 7.83 -8.98
N THR A 265 7.16 8.78 -8.06
CA THR A 265 6.18 8.91 -6.98
C THR A 265 4.92 9.58 -7.50
N ALA A 266 3.78 9.38 -6.84
CA ALA A 266 2.53 10.10 -7.16
C ALA A 266 2.69 11.64 -7.06
N SER A 267 3.78 12.10 -6.44
CA SER A 267 3.94 13.41 -5.83
C SER A 267 4.94 14.33 -6.53
N GLY A 268 5.35 14.11 -7.77
CA GLY A 268 6.04 15.23 -8.41
C GLY A 268 5.04 16.40 -8.40
N VAL A 269 5.43 17.48 -7.74
CA VAL A 269 4.66 18.24 -6.74
C VAL A 269 3.21 18.53 -7.15
N LEU A 270 2.24 18.65 -6.23
CA LEU A 270 0.89 19.18 -6.48
C LEU A 270 0.89 20.69 -6.16
N SER A 271 -0.19 21.43 -6.41
CA SER A 271 -0.36 22.74 -5.74
C SER A 271 -0.02 22.60 -4.25
N ASP A 272 0.72 23.57 -3.70
CA ASP A 272 1.03 23.71 -2.26
C ASP A 272 -0.19 24.09 -1.41
N GLY A 273 -1.39 24.06 -2.01
CA GLY A 273 -2.64 24.48 -1.40
C GLY A 273 -2.92 25.97 -1.57
N ALA A 274 -2.03 26.74 -2.20
CA ALA A 274 -2.25 28.16 -2.43
C ALA A 274 -3.53 28.41 -3.24
N TRP A 275 -4.41 29.24 -2.70
CA TRP A 275 -5.64 29.63 -3.35
C TRP A 275 -5.37 30.52 -4.57
N GLY A 276 -5.69 30.03 -5.76
CA GLY A 276 -5.46 30.72 -7.04
C GLY A 276 -6.38 31.92 -7.34
N GLY A 277 -7.13 32.43 -6.35
CA GLY A 277 -7.97 33.63 -6.49
C GLY A 277 -9.31 33.45 -7.23
N VAL A 278 -9.58 32.28 -7.80
CA VAL A 278 -10.77 32.04 -8.66
C VAL A 278 -11.78 31.12 -7.96
N THR A 279 -12.98 31.63 -7.72
CA THR A 279 -14.10 30.85 -7.15
C THR A 279 -14.67 29.86 -8.17
N LEU A 280 -14.73 28.58 -7.81
CA LEU A 280 -15.29 27.52 -8.68
C LEU A 280 -16.73 27.22 -8.32
N ARG A 281 -17.59 27.06 -9.32
CA ARG A 281 -19.04 26.80 -9.19
C ARG A 281 -19.56 26.09 -10.43
N THR A 282 -20.84 25.69 -10.43
CA THR A 282 -21.45 25.06 -11.60
C THR A 282 -21.21 25.88 -12.88
N GLY A 283 -20.63 25.24 -13.89
CA GLY A 283 -20.23 25.88 -15.15
C GLY A 283 -18.75 26.28 -15.24
N SER A 284 -18.01 26.33 -14.13
CA SER A 284 -16.55 26.47 -14.12
C SER A 284 -15.89 25.29 -14.84
N ARG A 285 -14.78 25.54 -15.52
CA ARG A 285 -14.00 24.52 -16.24
C ARG A 285 -12.49 24.74 -16.08
N GLY A 286 -11.70 23.69 -16.27
CA GLY A 286 -10.24 23.74 -16.34
C GLY A 286 -9.53 23.12 -15.13
N ALA A 287 -8.21 23.27 -15.10
CA ALA A 287 -7.31 22.52 -14.21
C ALA A 287 -7.63 22.66 -12.69
N ALA A 288 -8.14 23.81 -12.26
CA ALA A 288 -8.57 23.99 -10.86
C ALA A 288 -9.78 23.10 -10.49
N VAL A 289 -10.68 22.86 -11.44
CA VAL A 289 -11.82 21.95 -11.28
C VAL A 289 -11.37 20.50 -11.26
N GLU A 290 -10.49 20.11 -12.18
CA GLU A 290 -9.82 18.79 -12.20
C GLU A 290 -9.14 18.50 -10.86
N GLN A 291 -8.36 19.46 -10.36
CA GLN A 291 -7.61 19.32 -9.11
C GLN A 291 -8.54 19.13 -7.91
N LEU A 292 -9.62 19.89 -7.86
CA LEU A 292 -10.67 19.76 -6.86
C LEU A 292 -11.40 18.40 -6.96
N GLN A 293 -11.80 17.97 -8.16
CA GLN A 293 -12.46 16.69 -8.40
C GLN A 293 -11.55 15.51 -7.99
N PHE A 294 -10.26 15.61 -8.29
CA PHE A 294 -9.26 14.64 -7.86
C PHE A 294 -9.14 14.55 -6.33
N TRP A 295 -9.07 15.70 -5.65
CA TRP A 295 -9.06 15.72 -4.19
C TRP A 295 -10.34 15.15 -3.61
N LEU A 296 -11.51 15.56 -4.11
CA LEU A 296 -12.80 15.03 -3.67
C LEU A 296 -12.94 13.52 -3.90
N ASN A 297 -12.40 12.99 -5.00
CA ASN A 297 -12.36 11.54 -5.25
C ASN A 297 -11.40 10.78 -4.34
N THR A 298 -10.31 11.43 -3.95
CA THR A 298 -9.42 10.87 -2.94
C THR A 298 -10.13 10.84 -1.59
N LEU A 299 -10.87 11.90 -1.24
CA LEU A 299 -11.65 11.98 0.00
C LEU A 299 -12.83 11.01 0.00
N SER A 300 -13.53 10.80 -1.11
CA SER A 300 -14.71 9.93 -1.21
C SER A 300 -14.40 8.45 -0.96
N GLN A 301 -13.15 8.03 -1.17
CA GLN A 301 -12.68 6.69 -0.81
C GLN A 301 -12.68 6.45 0.71
N TYR A 302 -12.58 7.50 1.52
CA TYR A 302 -12.48 7.41 2.99
C TYR A 302 -13.64 8.08 3.72
N VAL A 303 -14.43 8.89 3.01
CA VAL A 303 -15.55 9.65 3.55
C VAL A 303 -16.77 9.36 2.68
N SER A 304 -17.48 8.28 3.01
CA SER A 304 -18.61 7.75 2.25
C SER A 304 -19.76 8.75 2.03
N SER A 305 -19.86 9.78 2.87
CA SER A 305 -20.83 10.86 2.69
C SER A 305 -20.51 11.78 1.52
N ILE A 306 -19.28 11.76 0.99
CA ILE A 306 -18.85 12.52 -0.18
C ILE A 306 -18.96 11.61 -1.41
N PRO A 307 -19.85 11.88 -2.37
CA PRO A 307 -19.92 11.13 -3.62
C PRO A 307 -18.62 11.24 -4.42
N SER A 308 -18.23 10.14 -5.08
CA SER A 308 -17.22 10.20 -6.14
C SER A 308 -17.77 10.97 -7.35
N VAL A 309 -16.87 11.60 -8.09
CA VAL A 309 -17.15 12.44 -9.25
C VAL A 309 -16.23 12.05 -10.40
N THR A 310 -16.64 12.28 -11.64
CA THR A 310 -15.72 12.13 -12.77
C THR A 310 -14.67 13.25 -12.71
N VAL A 311 -13.38 12.91 -12.89
CA VAL A 311 -12.30 13.92 -12.99
C VAL A 311 -12.17 14.30 -14.46
N ASP A 312 -12.98 15.26 -14.88
CA ASP A 312 -13.14 15.68 -16.28
C ASP A 312 -12.89 17.19 -16.49
N GLY A 313 -12.61 17.92 -15.41
CA GLY A 313 -12.33 19.36 -15.47
C GLY A 313 -13.56 20.22 -15.68
N VAL A 314 -14.76 19.65 -15.56
CA VAL A 314 -16.04 20.35 -15.70
C VAL A 314 -16.80 20.35 -14.38
N TYR A 315 -17.06 21.53 -13.84
CA TYR A 315 -17.76 21.67 -12.56
C TYR A 315 -19.27 21.51 -12.80
N GLY A 316 -19.70 20.27 -12.93
CA GLY A 316 -21.09 19.89 -13.17
C GLY A 316 -21.93 19.77 -11.89
N SER A 317 -23.15 19.24 -12.03
CA SER A 317 -24.03 18.96 -10.90
C SER A 317 -23.44 17.94 -9.92
N GLY A 318 -22.72 16.93 -10.43
CA GLY A 318 -21.99 15.95 -9.61
C GLY A 318 -20.90 16.58 -8.75
N THR A 319 -20.06 17.45 -9.32
CA THR A 319 -19.02 18.18 -8.58
C THR A 319 -19.62 19.12 -7.53
N ALA A 320 -20.69 19.84 -7.86
CA ALA A 320 -21.39 20.70 -6.90
C ALA A 320 -22.03 19.90 -5.75
N ALA A 321 -22.58 18.72 -6.03
CA ALA A 321 -23.13 17.82 -5.02
C ALA A 321 -22.03 17.28 -4.08
N ALA A 322 -20.88 16.87 -4.63
CA ALA A 322 -19.73 16.42 -3.85
C ALA A 322 -19.13 17.53 -2.99
N VAL A 323 -19.06 18.77 -3.51
CA VAL A 323 -18.62 19.93 -2.72
C VAL A 323 -19.61 20.27 -1.61
N ARG A 324 -20.92 20.23 -1.84
CA ARG A 324 -21.92 20.39 -0.77
C ARG A 324 -21.79 19.32 0.30
N ALA A 325 -21.58 18.07 -0.11
CA ALA A 325 -21.38 16.96 0.80
C ALA A 325 -20.12 17.16 1.66
N PHE A 326 -19.01 17.57 1.04
CA PHE A 326 -17.78 17.93 1.73
C PHE A 326 -18.02 19.09 2.71
N GLN A 327 -18.63 20.19 2.25
CA GLN A 327 -18.89 21.36 3.09
C GLN A 327 -19.75 21.03 4.31
N ARG A 328 -20.84 20.26 4.13
CA ARG A 328 -21.66 19.77 5.25
C ARG A 328 -20.85 18.94 6.24
N ARG A 329 -20.01 18.04 5.72
CA ARG A 329 -19.19 17.14 6.55
C ARG A 329 -18.18 17.90 7.41
N TYR A 330 -17.61 18.97 6.87
CA TYR A 330 -16.53 19.73 7.51
C TYR A 330 -16.97 21.09 8.08
N GLY A 331 -18.28 21.30 8.25
CA GLY A 331 -18.83 22.48 8.94
C GLY A 331 -18.65 23.80 8.17
N LEU A 332 -18.54 23.74 6.85
CA LEU A 332 -18.52 24.90 5.97
C LEU A 332 -19.93 25.22 5.44
N THR A 333 -20.13 26.43 4.93
CA THR A 333 -21.35 26.80 4.20
C THR A 333 -21.57 25.85 3.03
N ALA A 334 -22.67 25.10 3.03
CA ALA A 334 -22.95 24.04 2.05
C ALA A 334 -23.62 24.58 0.77
N ASP A 335 -22.99 25.56 0.12
CA ASP A 335 -23.49 26.22 -1.08
C ASP A 335 -23.13 25.47 -2.38
N GLY A 336 -22.17 24.54 -2.34
CA GLY A 336 -21.66 23.85 -3.53
C GLY A 336 -20.74 24.72 -4.37
N VAL A 337 -20.17 25.76 -3.77
CA VAL A 337 -19.22 26.70 -4.37
C VAL A 337 -17.87 26.52 -3.67
N THR A 338 -16.83 26.36 -4.48
CA THR A 338 -15.46 26.24 -3.96
C THR A 338 -14.80 27.61 -4.00
N GLY A 339 -14.99 28.38 -2.93
CA GLY A 339 -14.18 29.56 -2.61
C GLY A 339 -12.94 29.20 -1.79
N ARG A 340 -12.15 30.21 -1.38
CA ARG A 340 -10.88 30.04 -0.65
C ARG A 340 -10.96 29.07 0.54
N ALA A 341 -11.95 29.26 1.42
CA ALA A 341 -12.11 28.42 2.60
C ALA A 341 -12.42 26.95 2.25
N THR A 342 -13.28 26.71 1.26
CA THR A 342 -13.59 25.36 0.78
C THR A 342 -12.37 24.71 0.13
N TRP A 343 -11.60 25.46 -0.66
CA TRP A 343 -10.37 24.96 -1.32
C TRP A 343 -9.29 24.57 -0.32
N GLU A 344 -8.96 25.47 0.60
CA GLU A 344 -7.97 25.22 1.66
C GLU A 344 -8.40 24.04 2.55
N ALA A 345 -9.70 23.92 2.85
CA ALA A 345 -10.23 22.80 3.63
C ALA A 345 -10.15 21.47 2.87
N VAL A 346 -10.56 21.42 1.59
CA VAL A 346 -10.46 20.20 0.77
C VAL A 346 -9.00 19.77 0.65
N TYR A 347 -8.10 20.71 0.41
CA TYR A 347 -6.66 20.47 0.34
C TYR A 347 -6.10 19.95 1.67
N ALA A 348 -6.45 20.57 2.80
CA ALA A 348 -5.98 20.14 4.12
C ALA A 348 -6.44 18.70 4.46
N GLN A 349 -7.67 18.34 4.13
CA GLN A 349 -8.16 16.97 4.32
C GLN A 349 -7.50 15.98 3.36
N PHE A 350 -7.29 16.39 2.11
CA PHE A 350 -6.56 15.60 1.12
C PHE A 350 -5.12 15.34 1.57
N VAL A 351 -4.40 16.36 2.06
CA VAL A 351 -3.04 16.23 2.61
C VAL A 351 -3.02 15.39 3.88
N SER A 352 -4.02 15.52 4.76
CA SER A 352 -4.15 14.63 5.92
C SER A 352 -4.18 13.17 5.49
N ILE A 353 -5.05 12.81 4.53
CA ILE A 353 -5.17 11.44 4.01
C ILE A 353 -3.90 10.98 3.29
N GLN A 354 -3.18 11.86 2.60
CA GLN A 354 -1.89 11.53 1.98
C GLN A 354 -0.75 11.36 3.02
N SER A 355 -0.75 12.16 4.09
CA SER A 355 0.17 12.02 5.22
C SER A 355 -0.10 10.76 6.04
N ASP A 356 -1.32 10.23 5.96
CA ASP A 356 -1.77 9.00 6.61
C ASP A 356 -1.41 7.72 5.79
N ASN A 357 -0.77 7.85 4.61
CA ASN A 357 -0.27 6.75 3.78
C ASN A 357 1.26 6.47 3.93
N GLY A 358 1.90 7.02 4.97
CA GLY A 358 3.09 6.38 5.54
C GLY A 358 2.68 5.08 6.23
N THR A 359 3.59 4.09 6.31
CA THR A 359 3.33 2.75 6.89
C THR A 359 2.38 2.80 8.10
N PRO A 360 1.22 2.12 8.07
CA PRO A 360 0.26 2.15 9.18
C PRO A 360 0.91 1.78 10.51
N ASN A 361 0.59 2.53 11.57
CA ASN A 361 1.20 2.42 12.92
C ASN A 361 2.68 2.83 13.03
N ALA A 362 3.32 3.29 11.95
CA ALA A 362 4.65 3.88 12.04
C ALA A 362 4.60 5.22 12.78
N TYR A 363 5.65 5.49 13.56
CA TYR A 363 5.77 6.76 14.26
C TYR A 363 5.74 7.93 13.25
N PRO A 364 4.90 8.97 13.46
CA PRO A 364 4.61 10.02 12.48
C PRO A 364 5.77 11.01 12.21
N GLY A 365 6.99 10.67 12.59
CA GLY A 365 8.19 11.51 12.42
C GLY A 365 8.30 12.68 13.40
N ALA A 366 7.18 13.17 13.93
CA ALA A 366 7.10 14.23 14.93
C ALA A 366 6.36 13.79 16.20
N ALA A 367 6.76 14.34 17.35
CA ALA A 367 6.16 13.99 18.64
C ALA A 367 4.81 14.68 18.82
N LEU A 368 3.80 13.92 19.27
CA LEU A 368 2.46 14.45 19.52
C LEU A 368 2.34 15.02 20.93
N ARG A 369 1.68 16.17 21.06
CA ARG A 369 1.53 16.90 22.31
C ARG A 369 0.21 17.66 22.35
N GLN A 370 -0.07 18.26 23.51
CA GLN A 370 -1.29 19.02 23.72
C GLN A 370 -1.45 20.14 22.68
N GLY A 371 -2.61 20.18 22.02
CA GLY A 371 -2.92 21.09 20.92
C GLY A 371 -2.94 20.40 19.54
N ASP A 372 -2.24 19.27 19.40
CA ASP A 372 -2.22 18.52 18.15
C ASP A 372 -3.59 17.88 17.86
N LYS A 373 -3.89 17.70 16.57
CA LYS A 373 -5.14 17.11 16.11
C LYS A 373 -4.88 16.17 14.93
N GLY A 374 -5.77 15.22 14.69
CA GLY A 374 -5.73 14.33 13.53
C GLY A 374 -5.68 12.85 13.88
N GLN A 375 -5.46 12.00 12.87
CA GLN A 375 -5.58 10.54 13.01
C GLN A 375 -4.52 9.94 13.93
N ASN A 376 -3.28 10.45 13.93
CA ASN A 376 -2.25 9.98 14.87
C ASN A 376 -2.63 10.24 16.35
N VAL A 377 -3.39 11.31 16.62
CA VAL A 377 -3.95 11.56 17.95
C VAL A 377 -5.09 10.59 18.26
N ARG A 378 -5.97 10.30 17.29
CA ARG A 378 -7.03 9.27 17.44
C ARG A 378 -6.43 7.90 17.73
N LEU A 379 -5.35 7.54 17.04
CA LEU A 379 -4.66 6.27 17.20
C LEU A 379 -4.03 6.13 18.59
N VAL A 380 -3.35 7.17 19.09
CA VAL A 380 -2.86 7.21 20.47
C VAL A 380 -4.01 7.08 21.48
N GLN A 381 -5.09 7.83 21.27
CA GLN A 381 -6.27 7.77 22.14
C GLN A 381 -6.89 6.37 22.12
N PHE A 382 -6.96 5.73 20.95
CA PHE A 382 -7.45 4.37 20.77
C PHE A 382 -6.55 3.35 21.49
N TRP A 383 -5.23 3.39 21.31
CA TRP A 383 -4.30 2.50 22.01
C TRP A 383 -4.38 2.65 23.52
N LEU A 384 -4.50 3.88 24.04
CA LEU A 384 -4.70 4.12 25.47
C LEU A 384 -6.04 3.54 25.98
N LYS A 385 -7.10 3.64 25.16
CA LYS A 385 -8.41 3.04 25.49
C LYS A 385 -8.33 1.51 25.54
N ILE A 386 -7.61 0.88 24.61
CA ILE A 386 -7.36 -0.57 24.63
C ILE A 386 -6.46 -0.95 25.81
N ALA A 387 -5.40 -0.21 26.09
CA ALA A 387 -4.52 -0.47 27.23
C ALA A 387 -5.27 -0.49 28.57
N ARG A 388 -6.28 0.38 28.72
CA ARG A 388 -7.14 0.43 29.92
C ARG A 388 -7.93 -0.86 30.17
N THR A 389 -8.22 -1.69 29.17
CA THR A 389 -8.99 -2.93 29.38
C THR A 389 -8.24 -3.95 30.22
N VAL A 390 -6.90 -3.91 30.19
CA VAL A 390 -6.03 -4.76 31.01
C VAL A 390 -5.45 -3.98 32.20
N TYR A 391 -5.14 -2.70 32.03
CA TYR A 391 -4.56 -1.84 33.07
C TYR A 391 -5.58 -0.80 33.56
N THR A 392 -6.44 -1.20 34.48
CA THR A 392 -7.57 -0.39 34.97
C THR A 392 -7.16 0.92 35.64
N ALA A 393 -5.89 1.03 36.08
CA ALA A 393 -5.28 2.25 36.59
C ALA A 393 -5.08 3.36 35.53
N LEU A 394 -5.21 3.05 34.23
CA LEU A 394 -5.11 4.03 33.15
C LEU A 394 -6.41 4.84 33.00
N ASN A 395 -6.26 6.12 32.64
CA ASN A 395 -7.38 7.06 32.52
C ASN A 395 -8.35 6.67 31.40
N ASN A 396 -9.66 6.88 31.62
CA ASN A 396 -10.65 6.79 30.54
C ASN A 396 -10.56 8.03 29.67
N LEU A 397 -10.73 7.87 28.36
CA LEU A 397 -10.67 9.00 27.45
C LEU A 397 -11.54 8.78 26.21
N LYS A 398 -12.02 9.90 25.65
CA LYS A 398 -12.74 9.92 24.38
C LYS A 398 -11.74 9.88 23.23
N VAL A 399 -12.06 9.11 22.19
CA VAL A 399 -11.29 9.06 20.95
C VAL A 399 -11.90 10.05 19.96
N ASP A 400 -11.42 11.29 20.01
CA ASP A 400 -11.96 12.42 19.24
C ASP A 400 -10.93 13.07 18.30
N GLY A 401 -9.67 12.64 18.38
CA GLY A 401 -8.59 13.13 17.54
C GLY A 401 -8.10 14.51 17.91
N ALA A 402 -8.43 15.00 19.10
CA ALA A 402 -7.89 16.24 19.66
C ALA A 402 -7.03 15.92 20.87
N PHE A 403 -5.75 16.31 20.83
CA PHE A 403 -4.82 16.06 21.93
C PHE A 403 -5.06 17.12 23.00
N GLY A 404 -6.14 16.94 23.77
CA GLY A 404 -6.53 17.82 24.84
C GLY A 404 -5.83 17.51 26.17
N ALA A 405 -6.20 18.25 27.21
CA ALA A 405 -5.69 18.02 28.57
C ALA A 405 -5.97 16.59 29.08
N ALA A 406 -7.10 16.00 28.68
CA ALA A 406 -7.43 14.61 29.02
C ALA A 406 -6.46 13.60 28.38
N THR A 407 -6.17 13.77 27.08
CA THR A 407 -5.19 12.93 26.37
C THR A 407 -3.79 13.07 26.96
N LYS A 408 -3.37 14.30 27.29
CA LYS A 408 -2.09 14.54 27.99
C LYS A 408 -2.00 13.79 29.32
N ARG A 409 -3.03 13.88 30.16
CA ARG A 409 -3.06 13.14 31.45
C ARG A 409 -3.05 11.63 31.26
N ALA A 410 -3.76 11.12 30.25
CA ALA A 410 -3.76 9.69 29.93
C ALA A 410 -2.37 9.21 29.45
N VAL A 411 -1.70 9.99 28.61
CA VAL A 411 -0.31 9.72 28.19
C VAL A 411 0.64 9.75 29.38
N GLN A 412 0.52 10.72 30.30
CA GLN A 412 1.35 10.77 31.51
C GLN A 412 1.12 9.57 32.44
N ALA A 413 -0.13 9.14 32.60
CA ALA A 413 -0.46 7.96 33.40
C ALA A 413 0.13 6.69 32.79
N PHE A 414 -0.01 6.53 31.47
CA PHE A 414 0.62 5.45 30.72
C PHE A 414 2.14 5.46 30.88
N GLN A 415 2.78 6.61 30.66
CA GLN A 415 4.22 6.76 30.80
C GLN A 415 4.72 6.37 32.19
N ARG A 416 4.07 6.85 33.27
CA ARG A 416 4.42 6.44 34.65
C ARG A 416 4.27 4.93 34.86
N TYR A 417 3.16 4.38 34.39
CA TYR A 417 2.87 2.96 34.55
C TYR A 417 3.93 2.09 33.85
N PHE A 418 4.38 2.48 32.67
CA PHE A 418 5.38 1.73 31.89
C PHE A 418 6.84 2.20 32.10
N GLY A 419 7.11 3.04 33.11
CA GLY A 419 8.47 3.49 33.45
C GLY A 419 9.12 4.41 32.41
N LEU A 420 8.32 5.12 31.61
CA LEU A 420 8.77 6.14 30.66
C LEU A 420 8.83 7.53 31.32
N SER A 421 9.51 8.48 30.68
CA SER A 421 9.43 9.90 31.04
C SER A 421 7.98 10.37 30.99
N ALA A 422 7.44 10.86 32.12
CA ALA A 422 6.03 11.24 32.26
C ALA A 422 5.74 12.70 31.83
N ASP A 423 6.25 13.09 30.68
CA ASP A 423 6.15 14.45 30.12
C ASP A 423 4.79 14.74 29.44
N GLY A 424 3.99 13.71 29.18
CA GLY A 424 2.71 13.83 28.48
C GLY A 424 2.84 14.04 26.97
N VAL A 425 4.03 13.81 26.42
CA VAL A 425 4.35 13.91 24.99
C VAL A 425 4.52 12.51 24.41
N VAL A 426 3.85 12.25 23.28
CA VAL A 426 4.01 11.01 22.54
C VAL A 426 5.16 11.15 21.55
N GLY A 427 6.37 11.08 22.08
CA GLY A 427 7.58 10.87 21.28
C GLY A 427 7.72 9.41 20.84
N ARG A 428 8.78 9.10 20.09
CA ARG A 428 9.03 7.77 19.51
C ARG A 428 8.98 6.64 20.56
N ALA A 429 9.55 6.84 21.74
CA ALA A 429 9.53 5.83 22.80
C ALA A 429 8.11 5.54 23.31
N THR A 430 7.33 6.59 23.61
CA THR A 430 5.93 6.48 24.05
C THR A 430 5.06 5.82 22.97
N TRP A 431 5.23 6.21 21.71
CA TRP A 431 4.52 5.62 20.57
C TRP A 431 4.78 4.13 20.44
N ASN A 432 6.05 3.73 20.46
CA ASN A 432 6.45 2.33 20.32
C ASN A 432 5.89 1.48 21.46
N LYS A 433 5.96 1.98 22.70
CA LYS A 433 5.43 1.26 23.87
C LYS A 433 3.90 1.17 23.84
N LEU A 434 3.20 2.20 23.39
CA LEU A 434 1.74 2.15 23.18
C LEU A 434 1.35 1.08 22.15
N HIS A 435 2.05 1.05 21.02
CA HIS A 435 1.81 0.07 19.97
C HIS A 435 2.11 -1.36 20.42
N GLU A 436 3.20 -1.57 21.15
CA GLU A 436 3.57 -2.86 21.76
C GLU A 436 2.48 -3.35 22.73
N VAL A 437 2.08 -2.51 23.69
CA VAL A 437 1.02 -2.84 24.65
C VAL A 437 -0.29 -3.17 23.95
N TYR A 438 -0.68 -2.37 22.96
CA TYR A 438 -1.87 -2.63 22.15
C TYR A 438 -1.79 -4.00 21.45
N THR A 439 -0.66 -4.29 20.81
CA THR A 439 -0.45 -5.54 20.07
C THR A 439 -0.47 -6.75 21.00
N ASP A 440 0.13 -6.64 22.18
CA ASP A 440 0.20 -7.74 23.14
C ASP A 440 -1.18 -8.00 23.79
N ILE A 441 -1.99 -6.96 24.03
CA ILE A 441 -3.39 -7.12 24.45
C ILE A 441 -4.22 -7.76 23.34
N ALA A 442 -4.06 -7.29 22.10
CA ALA A 442 -4.82 -7.81 20.96
C ALA A 442 -4.49 -9.28 20.65
N ASN A 443 -3.29 -9.75 21.00
CA ASN A 443 -2.88 -11.16 20.87
C ASN A 443 -3.08 -11.95 22.18
N ASP A 444 -3.72 -11.37 23.20
CA ASP A 444 -3.98 -12.00 24.50
C ASP A 444 -2.71 -12.50 25.23
N LEU A 445 -1.63 -11.74 25.12
CA LEU A 445 -0.31 -12.09 25.67
C LEU A 445 -0.07 -11.55 27.09
N LEU A 446 -0.85 -10.57 27.56
CA LEU A 446 -0.60 -9.89 28.84
C LEU A 446 -1.55 -10.35 29.95
N SER A 447 -1.03 -10.55 31.17
CA SER A 447 -1.84 -10.66 32.39
C SER A 447 -1.99 -9.29 33.06
N GLU A 448 -3.01 -9.09 33.90
CA GLU A 448 -3.32 -7.79 34.53
C GLU A 448 -2.13 -7.12 35.25
N LYS A 449 -1.15 -7.91 35.69
CA LYS A 449 0.01 -7.44 36.47
C LYS A 449 1.33 -7.41 35.69
N LEU A 450 1.39 -8.00 34.49
CA LEU A 450 2.64 -8.18 33.73
C LEU A 450 2.74 -7.15 32.60
N ARG A 451 3.87 -6.44 32.51
CA ARG A 451 4.12 -5.46 31.44
C ARG A 451 4.88 -6.13 30.28
N PRO A 452 4.71 -5.69 29.01
CA PRO A 452 5.50 -6.21 27.88
C PRO A 452 7.00 -6.17 28.15
N GLY A 453 7.65 -7.33 28.00
CA GLY A 453 9.10 -7.49 28.21
C GLY A 453 9.53 -7.67 29.67
N GLU A 454 8.60 -7.60 30.63
CA GLU A 454 8.89 -7.93 32.02
C GLU A 454 9.13 -9.43 32.16
N PHE A 455 10.23 -9.82 32.82
CA PHE A 455 10.56 -11.24 32.97
C PHE A 455 9.53 -11.93 33.89
N PRO A 456 8.75 -12.92 33.38
CA PRO A 456 7.64 -13.51 34.12
C PRO A 456 8.06 -14.58 35.13
N GLY A 457 9.36 -14.85 35.25
CA GLY A 457 9.90 -16.02 35.96
C GLY A 457 10.40 -17.08 34.99
N THR A 458 11.03 -18.13 35.53
CA THR A 458 11.66 -19.18 34.72
C THR A 458 10.61 -20.09 34.06
N LEU A 459 10.63 -20.17 32.73
CA LEU A 459 9.74 -21.05 31.96
C LEU A 459 10.52 -22.27 31.44
N ARG A 460 9.90 -23.46 31.55
CA ARG A 460 10.46 -24.75 31.14
C ARG A 460 9.34 -25.72 30.77
N ARG A 461 9.69 -26.89 30.22
CA ARG A 461 8.71 -27.91 29.81
C ARG A 461 7.68 -28.17 30.92
N GLY A 462 6.40 -28.15 30.57
CA GLY A 462 5.26 -28.31 31.48
C GLY A 462 4.73 -27.00 32.07
N ALA A 463 5.38 -25.85 31.84
CA ALA A 463 4.78 -24.55 32.12
C ALA A 463 3.64 -24.26 31.13
N SER A 464 2.64 -23.49 31.56
CA SER A 464 1.52 -23.05 30.72
C SER A 464 1.04 -21.64 31.05
N GLY A 465 0.22 -21.06 30.16
CA GLY A 465 -0.43 -19.76 30.34
C GLY A 465 0.19 -18.61 29.56
N ARG A 466 -0.24 -17.37 29.84
CA ARG A 466 0.11 -16.19 29.03
C ARG A 466 1.60 -15.90 28.92
N ALA A 467 2.38 -16.19 29.96
CA ALA A 467 3.85 -16.06 29.93
C ALA A 467 4.51 -17.00 28.90
N VAL A 468 3.96 -18.21 28.73
CA VAL A 468 4.41 -19.17 27.72
C VAL A 468 3.99 -18.72 26.32
N ARG A 469 2.78 -18.16 26.17
CA ARG A 469 2.32 -17.57 24.90
C ARG A 469 3.22 -16.41 24.46
N GLU A 470 3.60 -15.52 25.39
CA GLU A 470 4.51 -14.42 25.10
C GLU A 470 5.89 -14.93 24.66
N LEU A 471 6.44 -15.94 25.34
CA LEU A 471 7.69 -16.60 24.93
C LEU A 471 7.58 -17.20 23.52
N GLN A 472 6.53 -17.98 23.25
CA GLN A 472 6.30 -18.61 21.96
C GLN A 472 6.13 -17.57 20.86
N TYR A 473 5.42 -16.48 21.16
CA TYR A 473 5.26 -15.38 20.24
C TYR A 473 6.61 -14.75 19.87
N TYR A 474 7.51 -14.51 20.83
CA TYR A 474 8.84 -13.99 20.49
C TYR A 474 9.69 -14.98 19.69
N LEU A 475 9.63 -16.28 19.99
CA LEU A 475 10.33 -17.31 19.20
C LEU A 475 9.79 -17.40 17.78
N TYR A 476 8.46 -17.36 17.64
CA TYR A 476 7.77 -17.34 16.36
C TYR A 476 8.19 -16.11 15.54
N LEU A 477 8.22 -14.91 16.14
CA LEU A 477 8.74 -13.70 15.50
C LEU A 477 10.17 -13.87 15.00
N MET A 478 11.05 -14.42 15.83
CA MET A 478 12.45 -14.62 15.47
C MET A 478 12.61 -15.64 14.33
N SER A 479 11.77 -16.69 14.28
CA SER A 479 11.83 -17.72 13.24
C SER A 479 11.56 -17.20 11.82
N ALA A 480 10.86 -16.06 11.69
CA ALA A 480 10.63 -15.43 10.40
C ALA A 480 11.89 -14.78 9.79
N TYR A 481 12.92 -14.51 10.60
CA TYR A 481 14.16 -13.83 10.18
C TYR A 481 15.40 -14.70 10.33
N GLU A 482 15.30 -15.75 11.13
CA GLU A 482 16.40 -16.65 11.46
C GLU A 482 16.02 -18.07 11.01
N PRO A 483 16.43 -18.48 9.80
CA PRO A 483 16.02 -19.77 9.20
C PRO A 483 16.41 -21.00 10.03
N THR A 484 17.34 -20.83 10.98
CA THR A 484 17.82 -21.88 11.89
C THR A 484 16.96 -22.05 13.14
N LEU A 485 16.02 -21.14 13.40
CA LEU A 485 15.05 -21.24 14.48
C LEU A 485 13.78 -21.96 14.03
N PRO A 486 13.41 -23.08 14.68
CA PRO A 486 12.12 -23.72 14.43
C PRO A 486 10.97 -22.77 14.78
N SER A 487 9.99 -22.68 13.88
CA SER A 487 8.70 -22.03 14.17
C SER A 487 7.97 -22.81 15.28
N VAL A 488 7.19 -22.09 16.10
CA VAL A 488 6.40 -22.64 17.21
C VAL A 488 4.95 -22.18 17.09
N THR A 489 4.04 -23.06 17.46
CA THR A 489 2.63 -22.70 17.69
C THR A 489 2.52 -21.87 18.97
N ILE A 490 1.64 -20.87 18.96
CA ILE A 490 1.37 -20.01 20.13
C ILE A 490 0.13 -20.53 20.84
N ASP A 491 0.27 -21.65 21.52
CA ASP A 491 -0.80 -22.38 22.23
C ASP A 491 -0.77 -22.15 23.76
N GLY A 492 0.31 -21.57 24.28
CA GLY A 492 0.48 -21.34 25.71
C GLY A 492 0.91 -22.56 26.49
N GLU A 493 1.34 -23.63 25.83
CA GLU A 493 1.87 -24.83 26.45
C GLU A 493 3.37 -24.99 26.15
N TYR A 494 4.20 -25.07 27.19
CA TYR A 494 5.63 -25.26 27.00
C TYR A 494 5.92 -26.74 26.73
N GLY A 495 5.66 -27.16 25.50
CA GLY A 495 5.90 -28.51 25.01
C GLY A 495 7.31 -28.74 24.48
N SER A 496 7.50 -29.89 23.83
CA SER A 496 8.79 -30.28 23.22
C SER A 496 9.20 -29.36 22.07
N ALA A 497 8.23 -28.84 21.30
CA ALA A 497 8.48 -27.88 20.22
C ALA A 497 9.01 -26.54 20.76
N THR A 498 8.38 -25.99 21.79
CA THR A 498 8.83 -24.76 22.46
C THR A 498 10.22 -24.93 23.08
N GLU A 499 10.49 -26.07 23.74
CA GLU A 499 11.82 -26.35 24.28
C GLU A 499 12.89 -26.42 23.18
N LYS A 500 12.59 -27.07 22.05
CA LYS A 500 13.51 -27.16 20.91
C LYS A 500 13.82 -25.77 20.33
N ALA A 501 12.81 -24.92 20.21
CA ALA A 501 12.98 -23.54 19.74
C ALA A 501 13.78 -22.68 20.75
N VAL A 502 13.55 -22.84 22.06
CA VAL A 502 14.36 -22.16 23.09
C VAL A 502 15.81 -22.59 23.03
N ARG A 503 16.11 -23.89 22.90
CA ARG A 503 17.49 -24.37 22.72
C ARG A 503 18.13 -23.82 21.45
N ALA A 504 17.39 -23.79 20.34
CA ALA A 504 17.87 -23.22 19.09
C ALA A 504 18.18 -21.73 19.23
N TYR A 505 17.30 -20.98 19.89
CA TYR A 505 17.52 -19.56 20.20
C TYR A 505 18.70 -19.33 21.12
N GLN A 506 18.85 -20.13 22.18
CA GLN A 506 19.99 -20.03 23.08
C GLN A 506 21.31 -20.24 22.34
N ARG A 507 21.40 -21.23 21.44
CA ARG A 507 22.58 -21.43 20.59
C ARG A 507 22.84 -20.21 19.69
N LEU A 508 21.79 -19.72 19.01
CA LEU A 508 21.87 -18.52 18.17
C LEU A 508 22.36 -17.29 18.96
N ALA A 509 21.90 -17.16 20.20
CA ALA A 509 22.21 -16.05 21.08
C ALA A 509 23.55 -16.19 21.83
N GLY A 510 24.26 -17.32 21.70
CA GLY A 510 25.48 -17.61 22.46
C GLY A 510 25.23 -17.87 23.96
N LEU A 511 24.03 -18.32 24.33
CA LEU A 511 23.63 -18.67 25.69
C LEU A 511 23.73 -20.18 25.93
N THR A 512 23.76 -20.60 27.20
CA THR A 512 23.65 -22.01 27.58
C THR A 512 22.37 -22.61 26.99
N ALA A 513 22.51 -23.63 26.14
CA ALA A 513 21.40 -24.25 25.42
C ALA A 513 20.66 -25.31 26.26
N ASP A 514 20.23 -24.94 27.47
CA ASP A 514 19.59 -25.80 28.46
C ASP A 514 18.08 -26.00 28.25
N GLY A 515 17.47 -25.28 27.30
CA GLY A 515 16.05 -25.35 26.96
C GLY A 515 15.14 -24.68 27.98
N VAL A 516 15.71 -23.94 28.93
CA VAL A 516 15.01 -23.21 29.98
C VAL A 516 15.05 -21.71 29.66
N ALA A 517 13.88 -21.09 29.51
CA ALA A 517 13.78 -19.65 29.32
C ALA A 517 13.91 -18.93 30.68
N GLY A 518 15.15 -18.84 31.18
CA GLY A 518 15.53 -18.03 32.33
C GLY A 518 15.72 -16.54 31.96
N ARG A 519 16.08 -15.70 32.94
CA ARG A 519 16.17 -14.24 32.78
C ARG A 519 17.06 -13.81 31.62
N ALA A 520 18.21 -14.47 31.42
CA ALA A 520 19.13 -14.16 30.33
C ALA A 520 18.52 -14.45 28.95
N THR A 521 17.89 -15.62 28.80
CA THR A 521 17.21 -16.02 27.56
C THR A 521 16.04 -15.10 27.26
N TRP A 522 15.20 -14.79 28.25
CA TRP A 522 14.06 -13.89 28.10
C TRP A 522 14.49 -12.49 27.66
N ASN A 523 15.40 -11.85 28.40
CA ASN A 523 15.85 -10.50 28.09
C ASN A 523 16.49 -10.41 26.69
N SER A 524 17.30 -11.42 26.35
CA SER A 524 17.93 -11.52 25.04
C SER A 524 16.90 -11.63 23.92
N LEU A 525 15.95 -12.56 24.07
CA LEU A 525 14.91 -12.85 23.09
C LEU A 525 13.98 -11.66 22.91
N TYR A 526 13.50 -11.08 24.02
CA TYR A 526 12.67 -9.88 24.03
C TYR A 526 13.38 -8.71 23.34
N ALA A 527 14.65 -8.44 23.65
CA ALA A 527 15.39 -7.33 23.05
C ALA A 527 15.55 -7.49 21.53
N ARG A 528 15.80 -8.71 21.04
CA ARG A 528 15.89 -8.99 19.60
C ARG A 528 14.53 -8.93 18.91
N ALA A 529 13.51 -9.57 19.48
CA ALA A 529 12.14 -9.53 18.96
C ALA A 529 11.59 -8.08 18.92
N SER A 530 11.88 -7.27 19.93
CA SER A 530 11.51 -5.86 19.98
C SER A 530 12.18 -5.04 18.87
N ARG A 531 13.44 -5.32 18.51
CA ARG A 531 14.11 -4.66 17.38
C ARG A 531 13.48 -5.04 16.05
N LEU A 532 13.11 -6.31 15.87
CA LEU A 532 12.40 -6.77 14.66
C LEU A 532 11.01 -6.15 14.53
N ARG A 533 10.29 -5.98 15.65
CA ARG A 533 9.03 -5.22 15.69
C ARG A 533 9.21 -3.75 15.28
N LEU A 534 10.34 -3.14 15.63
CA LEU A 534 10.66 -1.74 15.30
C LEU A 534 11.09 -1.53 13.83
N SER A 535 11.59 -2.56 13.15
CA SER A 535 12.01 -2.48 11.74
C SER A 535 10.87 -2.67 10.73
N GLY A 536 9.64 -2.95 11.19
CA GLY A 536 8.43 -2.87 10.37
C GLY A 536 7.87 -4.13 9.66
N PRO A 537 8.43 -5.36 9.68
CA PRO A 537 7.82 -6.46 8.93
C PRO A 537 7.31 -7.61 9.81
N VAL A 538 6.82 -7.36 11.03
CA VAL A 538 6.00 -8.39 11.71
C VAL A 538 4.86 -7.82 12.53
N VAL A 539 3.68 -7.85 11.94
CA VAL A 539 2.45 -8.05 12.73
C VAL A 539 1.75 -9.27 12.16
N THR A 540 2.18 -10.46 12.59
CA THR A 540 1.40 -11.67 12.47
C THR A 540 0.47 -11.73 13.68
N VAL A 541 -0.80 -11.41 13.46
CA VAL A 541 -1.87 -11.63 14.44
C VAL A 541 -2.04 -13.13 14.61
N ASN A 542 -2.22 -13.60 15.85
CA ASN A 542 -2.59 -14.98 16.08
C ASN A 542 -3.96 -15.24 15.43
N ARG A 543 -3.97 -15.87 14.24
CA ARG A 543 -5.21 -16.26 13.58
C ARG A 543 -5.80 -17.43 14.32
N MET A 544 -6.88 -17.19 15.05
CA MET A 544 -7.63 -18.28 15.64
C MET A 544 -8.54 -18.86 14.55
N SER A 545 -8.36 -20.15 14.26
CA SER A 545 -9.30 -20.87 13.40
C SER A 545 -10.71 -20.78 13.97
N TYR A 546 -11.72 -20.72 13.10
CA TYR A 546 -13.11 -20.76 13.52
C TYR A 546 -13.34 -21.96 14.46
N PRO A 547 -13.98 -21.77 15.65
CA PRO A 547 -14.08 -22.79 16.70
C PRO A 547 -14.96 -24.01 16.34
N GLY A 548 -15.50 -24.08 15.12
CA GLY A 548 -16.33 -25.19 14.64
C GLY A 548 -17.80 -25.10 15.05
N ALA A 549 -18.16 -24.23 16.00
CA ALA A 549 -19.53 -23.91 16.39
C ALA A 549 -19.75 -22.39 16.44
N PRO A 550 -20.95 -21.88 16.08
CA PRO A 550 -21.19 -20.44 16.04
C PRO A 550 -21.09 -19.79 17.43
N LEU A 551 -20.57 -18.56 17.48
CA LEU A 551 -20.66 -17.74 18.71
C LEU A 551 -22.02 -17.04 18.78
N GLU A 552 -22.68 -17.13 19.92
CA GLU A 552 -24.01 -16.57 20.15
C GLU A 552 -24.21 -16.18 21.61
N VAL A 553 -25.35 -15.59 21.95
CA VAL A 553 -25.64 -15.16 23.32
C VAL A 553 -25.52 -16.35 24.28
N GLY A 554 -24.64 -16.22 25.27
CA GLY A 554 -24.31 -17.30 26.22
C GLY A 554 -23.00 -18.04 25.92
N SER A 555 -22.41 -17.87 24.73
CA SER A 555 -21.04 -18.31 24.46
C SER A 555 -20.03 -17.54 25.33
N ALA A 556 -18.95 -18.21 25.73
CA ALA A 556 -17.86 -17.59 26.48
C ALA A 556 -16.51 -18.24 26.13
N GLY A 557 -15.42 -17.56 26.47
CA GLY A 557 -14.06 -18.07 26.32
C GLY A 557 -13.23 -17.35 25.26
N GLU A 558 -12.11 -17.96 24.87
CA GLU A 558 -11.07 -17.30 24.07
C GLU A 558 -11.54 -16.90 22.67
N ALA A 559 -12.42 -17.68 22.04
CA ALA A 559 -12.98 -17.36 20.73
C ALA A 559 -13.88 -16.11 20.76
N VAL A 560 -14.65 -15.93 21.84
CA VAL A 560 -15.46 -14.72 22.05
C VAL A 560 -14.57 -13.50 22.29
N ASN A 561 -13.52 -13.67 23.10
CA ASN A 561 -12.54 -12.63 23.33
C ASN A 561 -11.87 -12.19 22.02
N TYR A 562 -11.34 -13.14 21.25
CA TYR A 562 -10.71 -12.90 19.95
C TYR A 562 -11.64 -12.15 18.99
N TYR A 563 -12.88 -12.65 18.83
CA TYR A 563 -13.87 -12.00 17.98
C TYR A 563 -14.21 -10.59 18.47
N SER A 564 -14.37 -10.37 19.78
CA SER A 564 -14.67 -9.04 20.34
C SER A 564 -13.54 -8.02 20.09
N VAL A 565 -12.28 -8.47 20.05
CA VAL A 565 -11.13 -7.65 19.68
C VAL A 565 -11.19 -7.26 18.21
N LEU A 566 -11.48 -8.21 17.32
CA LEU A 566 -11.64 -7.94 15.89
C LEU A 566 -12.79 -6.96 15.65
N LEU A 567 -13.94 -7.20 16.28
CA LEU A 567 -15.11 -6.33 16.16
C LEU A 567 -14.88 -4.94 16.74
N ALA A 568 -14.20 -4.81 17.89
CA ALA A 568 -13.83 -3.52 18.46
C ALA A 568 -12.88 -2.73 17.55
N ARG A 569 -11.96 -3.42 16.87
CA ARG A 569 -11.09 -2.81 15.85
C ARG A 569 -11.88 -2.40 14.63
N ILE A 570 -12.76 -3.25 14.12
CA ILE A 570 -13.61 -2.93 12.97
C ILE A 570 -14.50 -1.73 13.30
N ALA A 571 -15.19 -1.72 14.44
CA ALA A 571 -15.99 -0.60 14.93
C ALA A 571 -15.21 0.71 15.07
N TYR A 572 -13.90 0.63 15.34
CA TYR A 572 -13.04 1.82 15.38
C TYR A 572 -12.83 2.45 13.99
N TYR A 573 -12.66 1.65 12.94
CA TYR A 573 -12.48 2.14 11.57
C TYR A 573 -13.79 2.33 10.80
N PHE A 574 -14.86 1.63 11.20
CA PHE A 574 -16.16 1.62 10.53
C PHE A 574 -17.25 2.07 11.51
N PRO A 575 -17.63 3.36 11.50
CA PRO A 575 -18.64 3.91 12.43
C PRO A 575 -20.03 3.29 12.30
N ALA A 576 -20.31 2.58 11.21
CA ALA A 576 -21.53 1.81 11.02
C ALA A 576 -21.57 0.54 11.89
N VAL A 577 -20.43 0.10 12.42
CA VAL A 577 -20.31 -1.06 13.29
C VAL A 577 -20.23 -0.61 14.74
N SER A 578 -21.12 -1.14 15.57
CA SER A 578 -21.11 -0.95 17.02
C SER A 578 -20.25 -2.03 17.69
N SER A 579 -19.70 -1.71 18.86
CA SER A 579 -18.96 -2.69 19.66
C SER A 579 -19.10 -2.36 21.15
N PRO A 580 -19.39 -3.36 22.01
CA PRO A 580 -19.36 -3.18 23.46
C PRO A 580 -17.94 -3.08 24.03
N GLY A 581 -16.90 -3.17 23.18
CA GLY A 581 -15.52 -3.34 23.59
C GLY A 581 -15.12 -4.81 23.70
N VAL A 582 -13.93 -5.06 24.26
CA VAL A 582 -13.37 -6.40 24.41
C VAL A 582 -14.05 -7.13 25.57
N THR A 583 -14.54 -8.35 25.34
CA THR A 583 -15.26 -9.16 26.32
C THR A 583 -15.02 -10.65 26.07
N ALA A 584 -14.95 -11.45 27.14
CA ALA A 584 -14.86 -12.91 27.05
C ALA A 584 -16.24 -13.61 27.09
N ALA A 585 -17.33 -12.85 27.20
CA ALA A 585 -18.71 -13.33 27.19
C ALA A 585 -19.50 -12.70 26.04
N TYR A 586 -20.22 -13.52 25.29
CA TYR A 586 -20.99 -13.10 24.13
C TYR A 586 -22.37 -12.64 24.62
N THR A 587 -22.48 -11.34 24.83
CA THR A 587 -23.68 -10.68 25.37
C THR A 587 -24.57 -10.15 24.23
N GLU A 588 -25.80 -9.73 24.55
CA GLU A 588 -26.68 -9.10 23.56
C GLU A 588 -26.03 -7.85 22.92
N ALA A 589 -25.23 -7.10 23.67
CA ALA A 589 -24.50 -5.95 23.14
C ALA A 589 -23.40 -6.37 22.14
N LEU A 590 -22.79 -7.54 22.31
CA LEU A 590 -21.86 -8.08 21.31
C LEU A 590 -22.62 -8.58 20.09
N ALA A 591 -23.77 -9.22 20.28
CA ALA A 591 -24.66 -9.64 19.18
C ALA A 591 -25.13 -8.47 18.33
N GLU A 592 -25.49 -7.33 18.93
CA GLU A 592 -25.84 -6.10 18.22
C GLU A 592 -24.67 -5.54 17.40
N GLY A 593 -23.47 -5.55 18.00
CA GLY A 593 -22.24 -5.25 17.28
C GLY A 593 -22.01 -6.16 16.08
N THR A 594 -22.21 -7.47 16.25
CA THR A 594 -22.12 -8.45 15.17
C THR A 594 -23.13 -8.21 14.06
N ARG A 595 -24.39 -7.88 14.37
CA ARG A 595 -25.40 -7.53 13.35
C ARG A 595 -24.96 -6.33 12.53
N SER A 596 -24.45 -5.29 13.18
CA SER A 596 -23.98 -4.09 12.49
C SER A 596 -22.73 -4.36 11.63
N PHE A 597 -21.88 -5.28 12.05
CA PHE A 597 -20.77 -5.77 11.24
C PHE A 597 -21.23 -6.60 10.04
N GLN A 598 -22.15 -7.56 10.23
CA GLN A 598 -22.72 -8.35 9.15
C GLN A 598 -23.36 -7.45 8.08
N GLN A 599 -24.07 -6.40 8.49
CA GLN A 599 -24.60 -5.38 7.58
C GLN A 599 -23.50 -4.64 6.81
N LEU A 600 -22.38 -4.29 7.46
CA LEU A 600 -21.23 -3.65 6.80
C LEU A 600 -20.65 -4.53 5.68
N VAL A 601 -20.53 -5.84 5.92
CA VAL A 601 -19.94 -6.81 4.97
C VAL A 601 -20.97 -7.55 4.12
N GLN A 602 -22.23 -7.10 4.13
CA GLN A 602 -23.35 -7.67 3.36
C GLN A 602 -23.66 -9.14 3.66
N LEU A 603 -23.41 -9.60 4.89
CA LEU A 603 -23.85 -10.90 5.40
C LEU A 603 -25.23 -10.82 6.07
N PRO A 604 -25.97 -11.94 6.19
CA PRO A 604 -27.21 -11.98 6.97
C PRO A 604 -26.98 -11.49 8.41
N ALA A 605 -27.75 -10.49 8.84
CA ALA A 605 -27.61 -9.84 10.15
C ALA A 605 -28.21 -10.68 11.29
N THR A 606 -27.70 -11.90 11.47
CA THR A 606 -28.19 -12.87 12.46
C THR A 606 -27.76 -12.54 13.89
N GLY A 607 -26.68 -11.77 14.07
CA GLY A 607 -26.05 -11.51 15.37
C GLY A 607 -25.28 -12.71 15.94
N ARG A 608 -25.20 -13.81 15.19
CA ARG A 608 -24.40 -15.00 15.48
C ARG A 608 -23.11 -14.95 14.64
N VAL A 609 -21.99 -15.40 15.19
CA VAL A 609 -20.73 -15.53 14.43
C VAL A 609 -20.62 -16.94 13.89
N ASP A 610 -21.10 -17.16 12.68
CA ASP A 610 -20.82 -18.36 11.88
C ASP A 610 -19.45 -18.27 11.19
N ALA A 611 -19.09 -19.30 10.41
CA ALA A 611 -17.79 -19.38 9.74
C ALA A 611 -17.54 -18.21 8.77
N ASP A 612 -18.59 -17.73 8.09
CA ASP A 612 -18.48 -16.61 7.15
C ASP A 612 -18.30 -15.28 7.89
N THR A 613 -19.08 -15.05 8.95
CA THR A 613 -18.93 -13.88 9.82
C THR A 613 -17.55 -13.85 10.51
N TRP A 614 -17.04 -15.01 10.92
CA TRP A 614 -15.70 -15.16 11.49
C TRP A 614 -14.62 -14.79 10.47
N THR A 615 -14.70 -15.37 9.28
CA THR A 615 -13.74 -15.15 8.20
C THR A 615 -13.73 -13.69 7.76
N ALA A 616 -14.90 -13.07 7.65
CA ALA A 616 -15.04 -11.66 7.33
C ALA A 616 -14.41 -10.77 8.41
N ALA A 617 -14.70 -11.05 9.69
CA ALA A 617 -14.19 -10.26 10.81
C ALA A 617 -12.67 -10.40 10.95
N GLU A 618 -12.14 -11.60 10.69
CA GLU A 618 -10.70 -11.85 10.68
C GLU A 618 -10.01 -11.16 9.50
N ALA A 619 -10.53 -11.32 8.28
CA ALA A 619 -9.97 -10.69 7.09
C ALA A 619 -9.93 -9.16 7.23
N LEU A 620 -11.07 -8.55 7.59
CA LEU A 620 -11.17 -7.10 7.77
C LEU A 620 -10.37 -6.62 8.98
N GLY A 621 -10.44 -7.33 10.11
CA GLY A 621 -9.70 -7.00 11.32
C GLY A 621 -8.17 -7.08 11.15
N ILE A 622 -7.67 -7.98 10.29
CA ILE A 622 -6.25 -8.10 9.94
C ILE A 622 -5.85 -7.05 8.92
N ALA A 623 -6.66 -6.82 7.87
CA ALA A 623 -6.46 -5.76 6.89
C ALA A 623 -6.29 -4.38 7.55
N LEU A 624 -7.11 -4.11 8.57
CA LEU A 624 -7.04 -2.89 9.38
C LEU A 624 -5.79 -2.79 10.25
N LEU A 625 -5.17 -3.90 10.60
CA LEU A 625 -3.99 -3.95 11.48
C LEU A 625 -2.67 -3.91 10.69
N THR A 626 -2.64 -4.48 9.48
CA THR A 626 -1.49 -4.42 8.57
C THR A 626 -1.55 -3.23 7.60
N GLY A 627 -2.70 -2.53 7.57
CA GLY A 627 -3.07 -1.51 6.60
C GLY A 627 -3.18 -2.00 5.16
N ALA A 628 -3.34 -3.30 4.96
CA ALA A 628 -3.74 -3.89 3.71
C ALA A 628 -5.27 -3.84 3.57
N LEU A 629 -5.86 -2.64 3.54
CA LEU A 629 -7.26 -2.49 3.14
C LEU A 629 -7.33 -2.60 1.61
N ASP A 630 -7.56 -3.80 1.10
CA ASP A 630 -7.98 -4.01 -0.27
C ASP A 630 -9.51 -3.99 -0.38
N ALA A 631 -10.04 -3.82 -1.60
CA ALA A 631 -11.48 -3.84 -1.85
C ALA A 631 -12.10 -5.25 -1.66
N SER A 632 -11.28 -6.30 -1.56
CA SER A 632 -11.74 -7.68 -1.30
C SER A 632 -12.02 -7.96 0.18
N ALA A 633 -11.45 -7.20 1.11
CA ALA A 633 -11.74 -7.34 2.54
C ALA A 633 -13.20 -6.99 2.93
N LEU A 634 -13.92 -6.29 2.04
CA LEU A 634 -15.35 -5.96 2.16
C LEU A 634 -16.24 -6.79 1.23
N ALA A 635 -15.67 -7.65 0.39
CA ALA A 635 -16.41 -8.45 -0.59
C ALA A 635 -16.12 -9.94 -0.36
N LEU A 636 -17.05 -10.64 0.29
CA LEU A 636 -17.04 -12.11 0.33
C LEU A 636 -17.97 -12.71 -0.75
N PRO A 637 -17.71 -13.96 -1.17
CA PRO A 637 -18.42 -14.61 -2.26
C PRO A 637 -19.89 -14.83 -1.88
N ALA A 638 -20.77 -14.68 -2.87
CA ALA A 638 -22.16 -15.07 -2.72
C ALA A 638 -22.25 -16.53 -2.26
N ALA A 639 -22.97 -16.76 -1.17
CA ALA A 639 -23.32 -18.10 -0.70
C ALA A 639 -24.16 -18.84 -1.76
N GLY A 640 -23.83 -20.10 -2.00
CA GLY A 640 -24.77 -21.09 -2.57
C GLY A 640 -24.32 -21.74 -3.89
N GLY A 641 -23.92 -23.00 -3.79
CA GLY A 641 -23.72 -23.91 -4.91
C GLY A 641 -23.21 -25.27 -4.42
N GLU A 642 -24.10 -26.06 -3.82
CA GLU A 642 -23.91 -27.51 -3.60
C GLU A 642 -23.51 -28.19 -4.93
N VAL A 643 -22.40 -28.95 -4.94
CA VAL A 643 -22.29 -30.44 -4.94
C VAL A 643 -20.81 -30.79 -4.75
#